data_AF-A0A9D8RT16-F1
#
_entry.id   AF-A0A9D8RT16-F1
#
_cell.length_a   1.000
_cell.length_b   1.000
_cell.length_c   1.000
_cell.angle_alpha   90.00
_cell.angle_beta   90.00
_cell.angle_gamma   90.00
#
_symmetry.space_group_name_H-M   'P 1'
#
loop_
_entity.id
_entity.type
_entity.pdbx_description
1 polymer ?
#
loop_
_entity_poly.entity_id
_entity_poly.type
_entity_poly.pdbx_seq_one_letter_code
_entity_poly.pdbx_strand_id
1 'polypeptide(L)'
;MAKFILKWRYYKPGARDKKHKEHDVKYIATREGVEKCDESWKLVKATREQERAITKLTSTFPSSMQSQEYRDYCQTPNRYTASHLIGKICDDNKDEISEMENYVQYIGLRPRVEKQGTHGLFSQEDEPINIYDVAKEVSEHQGIVWRPILSLTREDAERLGYDNADAWRALLRSQASNLANSMGISIEDLRWYAAFHNESHHPHVHLICYSVGKEPYLTEEGLEKMKANYAHEIFKNDLYTIYTEQTKVRDELRSTGAERLAEIVAKINDGIYENQTVETMLMKLSEELERHKGRKAYGYLSAQAKNLVNAIVEELSADERIKELYELWYEKRDEIFSTYTDKKAERIPLSQNEEFKTIRNAVLKEVLNIVRQQDFVQEPSGDELPDKEPDDEEMENDESELPKNKWELYRSAKKHLDQKSEEYNPQKALELLVKASKLGCGVAKYQLGKLFLSKEHFPKDVDYAVRWLEEAAEEGNQYAEYLLGKLYLKGEDIEQDIDEAERLLIRSAEQGNKYAAYTLAKEYLSGENLEEDIPRAMELLKMSADKGFTQAEYLFGKLLYQGELTEKDAQKALEYLERAANKGNHYAAYLAGKILMTEETLKDIPRAVRFFEMAAKQGNPYAEFQLGKMYLFGNDIPKDFDKAMEYLKSSAEHGNEFAEKLYNKANSNRNWYAGMGVFRLFHHLARIIQDRIEDERKGKMGAIDRKQRRQINEKKQAQGLKLE
;
A
#
# COMPACT_ATOMS: atom_id res chain seq x y z
N MET A 1 28.81 -18.26 -15.52
CA MET A 1 28.06 -17.13 -14.93
C MET A 1 29.01 -15.97 -14.82
N ALA A 2 28.53 -14.79 -15.15
CA ALA A 2 29.31 -13.56 -14.99
C ALA A 2 29.70 -13.40 -13.51
N LYS A 3 30.96 -13.07 -13.23
CA LYS A 3 31.49 -13.06 -11.86
C LYS A 3 32.28 -11.79 -11.58
N PHE A 4 31.84 -11.03 -10.60
CA PHE A 4 32.52 -9.85 -10.11
C PHE A 4 33.42 -10.17 -8.91
N ILE A 5 34.68 -9.76 -9.02
CA ILE A 5 35.70 -9.99 -8.00
C ILE A 5 36.04 -8.66 -7.35
N LEU A 6 35.92 -8.61 -6.02
CA LEU A 6 36.37 -7.51 -5.18
C LEU A 6 37.41 -8.04 -4.20
N LYS A 7 38.62 -7.50 -4.24
CA LYS A 7 39.68 -7.71 -3.24
C LYS A 7 39.90 -6.41 -2.50
N TRP A 8 40.14 -6.44 -1.20
CA TRP A 8 40.36 -5.21 -0.42
C TRP A 8 41.57 -5.34 0.51
N ARG A 9 42.29 -4.23 0.66
CA ARG A 9 43.39 -4.05 1.60
C ARG A 9 43.27 -2.67 2.21
N TYR A 10 43.91 -2.41 3.34
CA TYR A 10 43.96 -1.08 3.94
C TYR A 10 45.33 -0.81 4.57
N TYR A 11 45.63 0.46 4.80
CA TYR A 11 46.75 0.86 5.65
C TYR A 11 46.25 1.21 7.06
N LYS A 12 46.93 0.69 8.09
CA LYS A 12 46.62 1.01 9.49
C LYS A 12 47.07 2.43 9.86
N PRO A 13 46.37 3.09 10.81
CA PRO A 13 46.83 4.35 11.39
C PRO A 13 48.22 4.18 12.00
N GLY A 14 49.13 5.13 11.74
CA GLY A 14 50.50 5.10 12.28
C GLY A 14 51.45 4.03 11.71
N ALA A 15 51.08 3.31 10.63
CA ALA A 15 51.98 2.37 9.98
C ALA A 15 53.26 3.07 9.46
N ARG A 16 54.43 2.51 9.80
CA ARG A 16 55.76 3.14 9.71
C ARG A 16 56.39 3.25 8.29
N ASP A 17 55.60 3.25 7.22
CA ASP A 17 56.15 3.37 5.86
C ASP A 17 55.39 4.36 4.97
N LYS A 18 55.60 5.65 5.24
CA LYS A 18 55.19 6.74 4.34
C LYS A 18 55.71 6.53 2.91
N LYS A 19 56.95 6.03 2.77
CA LYS A 19 57.56 5.71 1.48
C LYS A 19 56.81 4.58 0.74
N HIS A 20 56.37 3.53 1.41
CA HIS A 20 55.60 2.47 0.74
C HIS A 20 54.23 2.95 0.26
N LYS A 21 53.52 3.79 1.04
CA LYS A 21 52.25 4.40 0.59
C LYS A 21 52.45 5.25 -0.67
N GLU A 22 53.48 6.11 -0.67
CA GLU A 22 53.81 6.99 -1.80
C GLU A 22 54.21 6.18 -3.05
N HIS A 23 55.01 5.12 -2.88
CA HIS A 23 55.38 4.22 -3.97
C HIS A 23 54.19 3.45 -4.54
N ASP A 24 53.27 2.99 -3.70
CA ASP A 24 52.10 2.22 -4.13
C ASP A 24 51.13 3.06 -4.98
N VAL A 25 50.86 4.33 -4.60
CA VAL A 25 50.02 5.23 -5.42
C VAL A 25 50.66 5.47 -6.78
N LYS A 26 51.97 5.74 -6.80
CA LYS A 26 52.71 5.95 -8.05
C LYS A 26 52.68 4.71 -8.93
N TYR A 27 52.91 3.54 -8.34
CA TYR A 27 52.91 2.26 -9.04
C TYR A 27 51.55 1.97 -9.68
N ILE A 28 50.45 2.11 -8.94
CA ILE A 28 49.08 1.91 -9.47
C ILE A 28 48.82 2.83 -10.68
N ALA A 29 49.24 4.06 -10.58
CA ALA A 29 48.95 5.10 -11.56
C ALA A 29 49.80 5.04 -12.84
N THR A 30 50.98 4.42 -12.81
CA THR A 30 51.94 4.44 -13.94
C THR A 30 52.39 3.06 -14.44
N ARG A 31 51.80 1.97 -13.94
CA ARG A 31 52.15 0.60 -14.37
C ARG A 31 51.78 0.33 -15.83
N GLU A 32 52.50 -0.60 -16.46
CA GLU A 32 52.13 -1.16 -17.76
C GLU A 32 50.69 -1.71 -17.76
N GLY A 33 49.91 -1.40 -18.79
CA GLY A 33 48.50 -1.74 -18.92
C GLY A 33 47.51 -0.72 -18.33
N VAL A 34 47.99 0.36 -17.69
CA VAL A 34 47.15 1.47 -17.23
C VAL A 34 46.68 2.32 -18.41
N GLU A 35 45.38 2.54 -18.50
CA GLU A 35 44.76 3.40 -19.51
C GLU A 35 44.69 4.85 -19.01
N LYS A 36 44.94 5.82 -19.89
CA LYS A 36 45.11 7.23 -19.55
C LYS A 36 43.83 8.00 -19.89
N CYS A 37 43.06 8.37 -18.86
CA CYS A 37 41.70 8.92 -18.98
C CYS A 37 41.61 10.45 -19.04
N ASP A 38 42.65 11.18 -18.62
CA ASP A 38 42.59 12.63 -18.53
C ASP A 38 43.15 13.28 -19.81
N GLU A 39 42.29 13.92 -20.59
CA GLU A 39 42.67 14.77 -21.74
C GLU A 39 42.52 16.27 -21.45
N SER A 40 41.98 16.66 -20.28
CA SER A 40 41.68 18.07 -19.94
C SER A 40 42.94 18.94 -19.87
N TRP A 41 44.08 18.34 -19.53
CA TRP A 41 45.39 18.97 -19.57
C TRP A 41 45.81 19.46 -20.95
N LYS A 42 45.27 18.86 -22.03
CA LYS A 42 45.55 19.30 -23.40
C LYS A 42 45.00 20.70 -23.65
N LEU A 43 44.10 21.20 -22.82
CA LEU A 43 43.47 22.52 -22.97
C LEU A 43 44.11 23.58 -22.04
N VAL A 44 44.98 23.18 -21.11
CA VAL A 44 45.64 24.08 -20.16
C VAL A 44 46.79 24.82 -20.85
N LYS A 45 46.91 26.13 -20.63
CA LYS A 45 47.98 26.96 -21.22
C LYS A 45 49.37 26.41 -20.89
N ALA A 46 50.28 26.48 -21.87
CA ALA A 46 51.68 26.09 -21.71
C ALA A 46 52.30 26.77 -20.47
N THR A 47 53.15 26.05 -19.74
CA THR A 47 53.81 26.62 -18.57
C THR A 47 54.87 27.63 -19.01
N ARG A 48 55.18 28.64 -18.18
CA ARG A 48 56.28 29.59 -18.46
C ARG A 48 57.62 28.90 -18.70
N GLU A 49 57.81 27.71 -18.13
CA GLU A 49 59.01 26.90 -18.31
C GLU A 49 59.01 26.19 -19.67
N GLN A 50 57.87 25.66 -20.11
CA GLN A 50 57.69 25.12 -21.47
C GLN A 50 57.85 26.21 -22.54
N GLU A 51 57.27 27.38 -22.34
CA GLU A 51 57.43 28.53 -23.25
C GLU A 51 58.91 28.92 -23.39
N ARG A 52 59.65 29.00 -22.27
CA ARG A 52 61.10 29.27 -22.26
C ARG A 52 61.90 28.15 -22.95
N ALA A 53 61.52 26.90 -22.75
CA ALA A 53 62.17 25.75 -23.40
C ALA A 53 61.98 25.83 -24.92
N ILE A 54 60.76 26.11 -25.38
CA ILE A 54 60.43 26.24 -26.80
C ILE A 54 61.20 27.40 -27.41
N THR A 55 61.21 28.59 -26.80
CA THR A 55 61.98 29.74 -27.33
C THR A 55 63.47 29.40 -27.48
N LYS A 56 64.05 28.69 -26.50
CA LYS A 56 65.45 28.31 -26.57
C LYS A 56 65.69 27.23 -27.63
N LEU A 57 64.90 26.16 -27.63
CA LEU A 57 65.04 25.05 -28.57
C LEU A 57 64.83 25.49 -30.03
N THR A 58 63.88 26.37 -30.30
CA THR A 58 63.67 26.88 -31.66
C THR A 58 64.72 27.91 -32.07
N SER A 59 65.37 28.60 -31.12
CA SER A 59 66.55 29.42 -31.41
C SER A 59 67.79 28.58 -31.72
N THR A 60 67.92 27.41 -31.10
CA THR A 60 69.05 26.48 -31.30
C THR A 60 68.85 25.61 -32.54
N PHE A 61 67.61 25.21 -32.84
CA PHE A 61 67.23 24.40 -34.00
C PHE A 61 66.18 25.13 -34.84
N PRO A 62 66.54 26.17 -35.63
CA PRO A 62 65.57 27.00 -36.33
C PRO A 62 64.70 26.25 -37.35
N SER A 63 65.19 25.13 -37.89
CA SER A 63 64.43 24.25 -38.79
C SER A 63 63.16 23.68 -38.14
N SER A 64 63.15 23.53 -36.81
CA SER A 64 61.98 23.06 -36.06
C SER A 64 60.76 23.99 -36.19
N MET A 65 60.96 25.27 -36.49
CA MET A 65 59.86 26.22 -36.71
C MET A 65 59.06 25.92 -37.99
N GLN A 66 59.56 25.03 -38.86
CA GLN A 66 58.87 24.59 -40.07
C GLN A 66 58.02 23.32 -39.83
N SER A 67 58.13 22.70 -38.65
CA SER A 67 57.38 21.49 -38.28
C SER A 67 55.89 21.76 -38.12
N GLN A 68 55.07 20.71 -38.30
CA GLN A 68 53.63 20.81 -38.08
C GLN A 68 53.35 21.05 -36.59
N GLU A 69 54.12 20.42 -35.72
CA GLU A 69 54.07 20.55 -34.27
C GLU A 69 54.32 22.00 -33.80
N TYR A 70 55.18 22.76 -34.49
CA TYR A 70 55.40 24.17 -34.19
C TYR A 70 54.21 25.04 -34.58
N ARG A 71 53.58 24.74 -35.73
CA ARG A 71 52.34 25.41 -36.16
C ARG A 71 51.20 25.12 -35.19
N ASP A 72 51.05 23.87 -34.77
CA ASP A 72 50.02 23.43 -33.82
C ASP A 72 50.19 24.13 -32.46
N TYR A 73 51.43 24.29 -31.99
CA TYR A 73 51.74 25.08 -30.79
C TYR A 73 51.44 26.57 -30.95
N CYS A 74 51.75 27.17 -32.11
CA CYS A 74 51.45 28.59 -32.34
C CYS A 74 49.94 28.87 -32.43
N GLN A 75 49.17 27.93 -33.00
CA GLN A 75 47.71 28.03 -33.06
C GLN A 75 47.06 27.83 -31.69
N THR A 76 47.57 26.87 -30.91
CA THR A 76 47.02 26.52 -29.59
C THR A 76 48.15 26.31 -28.58
N PRO A 77 48.67 27.37 -27.93
CA PRO A 77 49.82 27.28 -27.03
C PRO A 77 49.41 26.71 -25.65
N ASN A 78 49.09 25.42 -25.64
CA ASN A 78 48.71 24.65 -24.47
C ASN A 78 49.81 23.65 -24.11
N ARG A 79 49.69 23.00 -22.95
CA ARG A 79 50.71 22.07 -22.43
C ARG A 79 50.93 20.87 -23.34
N TYR A 80 49.91 20.44 -24.09
CA TYR A 80 49.99 19.31 -25.03
C TYR A 80 50.83 19.65 -26.24
N THR A 81 50.45 20.70 -27.00
CA THR A 81 51.20 21.12 -28.18
C THR A 81 52.60 21.58 -27.82
N ALA A 82 52.78 22.22 -26.66
CA ALA A 82 54.10 22.59 -26.13
C ALA A 82 54.99 21.38 -25.87
N SER A 83 54.46 20.36 -25.18
CA SER A 83 55.22 19.14 -24.86
C SER A 83 55.50 18.29 -26.10
N HIS A 84 54.55 18.25 -27.05
CA HIS A 84 54.69 17.52 -28.30
C HIS A 84 55.76 18.17 -29.19
N LEU A 85 55.75 19.49 -29.32
CA LEU A 85 56.80 20.25 -30.01
C LEU A 85 58.17 20.05 -29.37
N ILE A 86 58.28 20.20 -28.04
CA ILE A 86 59.55 19.99 -27.33
C ILE A 86 60.07 18.57 -27.57
N GLY A 87 59.20 17.56 -27.42
CA GLY A 87 59.56 16.15 -27.64
C GLY A 87 60.03 15.91 -29.08
N LYS A 88 59.29 16.43 -30.06
CA LYS A 88 59.62 16.29 -31.48
C LYS A 88 60.98 16.92 -31.83
N ILE A 89 61.26 18.13 -31.33
CA ILE A 89 62.57 18.78 -31.52
C ILE A 89 63.68 17.94 -30.87
N CYS A 90 63.43 17.38 -29.69
CA CYS A 90 64.40 16.54 -29.01
C CYS A 90 64.68 15.23 -29.73
N ASP A 91 63.65 14.59 -30.28
CA ASP A 91 63.77 13.33 -31.02
C ASP A 91 64.41 13.52 -32.40
N ASP A 92 64.07 14.60 -33.12
CA ASP A 92 64.61 14.88 -34.45
C ASP A 92 66.08 15.34 -34.41
N ASN A 93 66.56 15.83 -33.26
CA ASN A 93 67.92 16.35 -33.09
C ASN A 93 68.67 15.61 -31.97
N LYS A 94 68.32 14.34 -31.75
CA LYS A 94 68.76 13.50 -30.64
C LYS A 94 70.28 13.37 -30.50
N ASP A 95 71.00 13.36 -31.63
CA ASP A 95 72.45 13.24 -31.67
C ASP A 95 73.17 14.54 -31.24
N GLU A 96 72.59 15.71 -31.55
CA GLU A 96 73.13 17.04 -31.20
C GLU A 96 72.72 17.49 -29.78
N ILE A 97 71.60 16.97 -29.27
CA ILE A 97 71.04 17.30 -27.94
C ILE A 97 71.68 16.46 -26.81
N SER A 98 72.47 15.43 -27.14
CA SER A 98 73.20 14.60 -26.17
C SER A 98 74.10 15.41 -25.22
N GLU A 99 74.72 16.51 -25.67
CA GLU A 99 75.51 17.40 -24.80
C GLU A 99 74.65 18.35 -23.94
N MET A 100 73.36 18.49 -24.24
CA MET A 100 72.35 19.24 -23.46
C MET A 100 71.47 18.34 -22.58
N GLU A 101 71.88 17.09 -22.33
CA GLU A 101 71.15 16.12 -21.48
C GLU A 101 70.72 16.72 -20.13
N ASN A 102 71.57 17.55 -19.53
CA ASN A 102 71.31 18.20 -18.25
C ASN A 102 70.33 19.38 -18.32
N TYR A 103 69.97 19.92 -19.48
CA TYR A 103 69.08 21.10 -19.57
C TYR A 103 67.66 20.71 -20.01
N VAL A 104 67.53 19.76 -20.92
CA VAL A 104 66.22 19.25 -21.39
C VAL A 104 65.56 18.34 -20.35
N GLN A 105 66.34 17.53 -19.60
CA GLN A 105 65.83 16.85 -18.40
C GLN A 105 65.40 17.86 -17.31
N TYR A 106 66.10 18.99 -17.18
CA TYR A 106 65.89 19.95 -16.09
C TYR A 106 64.65 20.84 -16.27
N ILE A 107 64.16 21.00 -17.51
CA ILE A 107 62.98 21.81 -17.82
C ILE A 107 61.78 20.95 -18.26
N GLY A 108 62.00 19.81 -18.92
CA GLY A 108 60.93 18.95 -19.45
C GLY A 108 60.58 17.72 -18.59
N LEU A 109 61.39 17.38 -17.58
CA LEU A 109 61.27 16.15 -16.79
C LEU A 109 61.41 16.38 -15.27
N ARG A 110 60.98 17.53 -14.74
CA ARG A 110 60.87 17.69 -13.29
C ARG A 110 59.87 16.67 -12.72
N PRO A 111 60.18 15.98 -11.61
CA PRO A 111 59.20 15.23 -10.79
C PRO A 111 58.07 16.09 -10.18
N ARG A 112 57.97 17.38 -10.55
CA ARG A 112 56.93 18.33 -10.11
C ARG A 112 56.23 19.02 -11.29
N VAL A 113 56.62 18.71 -12.53
CA VAL A 113 55.88 19.13 -13.72
C VAL A 113 55.34 17.84 -14.29
N GLU A 114 54.21 17.42 -13.76
CA GLU A 114 53.56 16.25 -14.31
C GLU A 114 53.01 16.58 -15.69
N LYS A 115 53.42 15.81 -16.70
CA LYS A 115 52.70 15.74 -17.96
C LYS A 115 51.41 15.00 -17.66
N GLN A 116 50.35 15.72 -17.31
CA GLN A 116 49.02 15.12 -17.23
C GLN A 116 48.78 14.31 -18.52
N GLY A 117 48.33 13.06 -18.40
CA GLY A 117 48.44 12.04 -19.45
C GLY A 117 49.66 11.08 -19.37
N THR A 118 50.54 11.17 -18.37
CA THR A 118 51.55 10.12 -18.08
C THR A 118 51.09 9.05 -17.10
N HIS A 119 49.98 9.30 -16.41
CA HIS A 119 49.38 8.39 -15.44
C HIS A 119 47.89 8.21 -15.75
N GLY A 120 47.28 7.13 -15.25
CA GLY A 120 45.86 6.81 -15.47
C GLY A 120 44.96 7.07 -14.27
N LEU A 121 45.34 7.99 -13.37
CA LEU A 121 44.47 8.31 -12.23
C LEU A 121 43.29 9.16 -12.68
N PHE A 122 42.12 8.84 -12.15
CA PHE A 122 40.91 9.64 -12.24
C PHE A 122 40.21 9.68 -10.87
N SER A 123 39.30 10.65 -10.69
CA SER A 123 38.61 10.90 -9.41
C SER A 123 37.17 11.38 -9.63
N GLN A 124 36.53 11.82 -8.54
CA GLN A 124 35.20 12.44 -8.58
C GLN A 124 35.18 13.69 -9.47
N GLU A 125 36.23 14.50 -9.41
CA GLU A 125 36.32 15.75 -10.17
C GLU A 125 36.91 15.52 -11.56
N ASP A 126 36.54 16.37 -12.51
CA ASP A 126 37.18 16.49 -13.82
C ASP A 126 38.42 17.41 -13.78
N GLU A 127 38.86 17.78 -12.58
CA GLU A 127 40.07 18.56 -12.38
C GLU A 127 41.32 17.73 -12.72
N PRO A 128 42.30 18.34 -13.41
CA PRO A 128 43.54 17.67 -13.73
C PRO A 128 44.29 17.22 -12.46
N ILE A 129 44.55 15.92 -12.33
CA ILE A 129 45.17 15.33 -11.12
C ILE A 129 46.70 15.49 -11.17
N ASN A 130 47.32 15.72 -10.00
CA ASN A 130 48.76 15.61 -9.82
C ASN A 130 49.11 14.39 -8.95
N ILE A 131 49.73 13.36 -9.54
CA ILE A 131 50.12 12.10 -8.88
C ILE A 131 50.99 12.32 -7.65
N TYR A 132 51.86 13.34 -7.65
CA TYR A 132 52.80 13.57 -6.56
C TYR A 132 52.09 14.20 -5.38
N ASP A 133 51.14 15.09 -5.65
CA ASP A 133 50.31 15.70 -4.62
C ASP A 133 49.39 14.64 -4.00
N VAL A 134 48.74 13.81 -4.82
CA VAL A 134 47.90 12.69 -4.35
C VAL A 134 48.72 11.64 -3.59
N ALA A 135 49.89 11.23 -4.11
CA ALA A 135 50.75 10.26 -3.42
C ALA A 135 51.25 10.80 -2.08
N LYS A 136 51.60 12.09 -2.02
CA LYS A 136 51.99 12.77 -0.79
C LYS A 136 50.80 12.83 0.19
N GLU A 137 49.64 13.28 -0.26
CA GLU A 137 48.41 13.37 0.54
C GLU A 137 48.05 12.02 1.17
N VAL A 138 47.99 10.96 0.36
CA VAL A 138 47.71 9.58 0.82
C VAL A 138 48.78 9.07 1.78
N SER A 139 50.05 9.41 1.56
CA SER A 139 51.15 9.01 2.44
C SER A 139 51.16 9.72 3.80
N GLU A 140 50.73 10.99 3.81
CA GLU A 140 50.68 11.86 4.98
C GLU A 140 49.36 11.71 5.76
N HIS A 141 48.33 11.11 5.14
CA HIS A 141 47.06 10.81 5.78
C HIS A 141 47.24 9.92 7.03
N GLN A 142 46.72 10.40 8.16
CA GLN A 142 46.88 9.77 9.48
C GLN A 142 45.84 8.68 9.76
N GLY A 143 44.69 8.72 9.08
CA GLY A 143 43.61 7.74 9.23
C GLY A 143 43.77 6.50 8.32
N ILE A 144 42.70 5.71 8.25
CA ILE A 144 42.65 4.49 7.44
C ILE A 144 42.46 4.84 5.96
N VAL A 145 43.36 4.33 5.12
CA VAL A 145 43.23 4.39 3.67
C VAL A 145 42.90 3.00 3.13
N TRP A 146 41.77 2.89 2.45
CA TRP A 146 41.26 1.67 1.84
C TRP A 146 41.72 1.56 0.38
N ARG A 147 42.01 0.33 -0.04
CA ARG A 147 42.52 -0.01 -1.37
C ARG A 147 41.76 -1.18 -2.01
N PRO A 148 40.48 -0.99 -2.35
CA PRO A 148 39.72 -2.00 -3.09
C PRO A 148 40.24 -2.17 -4.54
N ILE A 149 40.14 -3.40 -5.03
CA ILE A 149 40.42 -3.79 -6.41
C ILE A 149 39.17 -4.46 -6.96
N LEU A 150 38.61 -3.87 -8.02
CA LEU A 150 37.39 -4.28 -8.70
C LEU A 150 37.80 -4.97 -10.00
N SER A 151 37.36 -6.19 -10.26
CA SER A 151 37.80 -6.95 -11.44
C SER A 151 36.67 -7.74 -12.08
N LEU A 152 36.70 -7.78 -13.42
CA LEU A 152 35.82 -8.56 -14.27
C LEU A 152 36.63 -9.56 -15.09
N THR A 153 35.95 -10.58 -15.61
CA THR A 153 36.51 -11.40 -16.68
C THR A 153 36.65 -10.56 -17.95
N ARG A 154 37.61 -10.88 -18.82
CA ARG A 154 37.76 -10.19 -20.11
C ARG A 154 36.47 -10.21 -20.93
N GLU A 155 35.83 -11.37 -21.03
CA GLU A 155 34.57 -11.55 -21.76
C GLU A 155 33.45 -10.65 -21.22
N ASP A 156 33.27 -10.59 -19.90
CA ASP A 156 32.26 -9.72 -19.28
C ASP A 156 32.60 -8.23 -19.44
N ALA A 157 33.87 -7.86 -19.32
CA ALA A 157 34.30 -6.47 -19.48
C ALA A 157 34.00 -5.94 -20.90
N GLU A 158 34.31 -6.72 -21.93
CA GLU A 158 34.01 -6.35 -23.33
C GLU A 158 32.50 -6.33 -23.59
N ARG A 159 31.79 -7.39 -23.18
CA ARG A 159 30.35 -7.52 -23.39
C ARG A 159 29.54 -6.40 -22.73
N LEU A 160 29.98 -5.94 -21.57
CA LEU A 160 29.29 -4.91 -20.77
C LEU A 160 29.85 -3.49 -20.97
N GLY A 161 30.90 -3.33 -21.79
CA GLY A 161 31.52 -2.03 -22.07
C GLY A 161 32.40 -1.47 -20.96
N TYR A 162 32.89 -2.31 -20.04
CA TYR A 162 33.82 -1.99 -18.95
C TYR A 162 35.28 -2.36 -19.31
N ASP A 163 35.62 -2.31 -20.59
CA ASP A 163 36.95 -2.59 -21.16
C ASP A 163 37.81 -1.32 -21.35
N ASN A 164 37.30 -0.17 -20.89
CA ASN A 164 37.91 1.16 -21.02
C ASN A 164 37.77 1.93 -19.70
N ALA A 165 38.65 2.92 -19.49
CA ALA A 165 38.73 3.64 -18.23
C ALA A 165 37.56 4.62 -17.99
N ASP A 166 36.94 5.15 -19.05
CA ASP A 166 35.82 6.09 -18.95
C ASP A 166 34.57 5.43 -18.36
N ALA A 167 34.25 4.20 -18.76
CA ALA A 167 33.15 3.42 -18.21
C ALA A 167 33.33 3.16 -16.71
N TRP A 168 34.55 2.82 -16.28
CA TRP A 168 34.88 2.64 -14.87
C TRP A 168 34.82 3.94 -14.07
N ARG A 169 35.26 5.07 -14.64
CA ARG A 169 35.12 6.39 -14.02
C ARG A 169 33.66 6.76 -13.80
N ALA A 170 32.82 6.56 -14.81
CA ALA A 170 31.38 6.83 -14.71
C ALA A 170 30.71 5.98 -13.62
N LEU A 171 31.04 4.68 -13.56
CA LEU A 171 30.54 3.76 -12.53
C LEU A 171 30.98 4.18 -11.12
N LEU A 172 32.26 4.49 -10.92
CA LEU A 172 32.77 4.88 -9.60
C LEU A 172 32.16 6.20 -9.12
N ARG A 173 31.95 7.17 -10.02
CA ARG A 173 31.24 8.42 -9.71
C ARG A 173 29.78 8.19 -9.33
N SER A 174 29.06 7.34 -10.08
CA SER A 174 27.65 7.06 -9.77
C SER A 174 27.48 6.31 -8.45
N GLN A 175 28.49 5.53 -8.04
CA GLN A 175 28.49 4.77 -6.79
C GLN A 175 29.19 5.48 -5.61
N ALA A 176 29.65 6.72 -5.76
CA ALA A 176 30.38 7.44 -4.72
C ALA A 176 29.59 7.58 -3.41
N SER A 177 28.28 7.85 -3.49
CA SER A 177 27.40 7.91 -2.31
C SER A 177 27.26 6.56 -1.61
N ASN A 178 27.15 5.47 -2.38
CA ASN A 178 27.08 4.12 -1.83
C ASN A 178 28.41 3.71 -1.16
N LEU A 179 29.54 4.14 -1.73
CA LEU A 179 30.87 3.95 -1.15
C LEU A 179 31.01 4.70 0.18
N ALA A 180 30.64 5.99 0.24
CA ALA A 180 30.66 6.78 1.47
C ALA A 180 29.80 6.16 2.58
N ASN A 181 28.56 5.75 2.22
CA ASN A 181 27.63 5.10 3.13
C ASN A 181 28.18 3.77 3.68
N SER A 182 28.79 2.95 2.82
CA SER A 182 29.41 1.67 3.23
C SER A 182 30.60 1.88 4.18
N MET A 183 31.28 3.02 4.07
CA MET A 183 32.39 3.44 4.93
C MET A 183 31.91 4.18 6.20
N GLY A 184 30.62 4.47 6.34
CA GLY A 184 30.05 5.15 7.50
C GLY A 184 30.42 6.64 7.63
N ILE A 185 30.70 7.30 6.50
CA ILE A 185 31.14 8.70 6.39
C ILE A 185 30.22 9.50 5.46
N SER A 186 30.25 10.84 5.56
CA SER A 186 29.57 11.72 4.61
C SER A 186 30.23 11.68 3.24
N ILE A 187 29.45 11.90 2.17
CA ILE A 187 29.99 12.07 0.80
C ILE A 187 30.98 13.24 0.73
N GLU A 188 30.75 14.31 1.51
CA GLU A 188 31.60 15.50 1.56
C GLU A 188 32.99 15.18 2.13
N ASP A 189 33.06 14.19 3.01
CA ASP A 189 34.29 13.73 3.64
C ASP A 189 35.02 12.67 2.79
N LEU A 190 34.36 12.08 1.79
CA LEU A 190 34.94 11.02 0.95
C LEU A 190 35.96 11.62 -0.01
N ARG A 191 37.17 11.06 -0.03
CA ARG A 191 38.16 11.28 -1.09
C ARG A 191 38.49 9.95 -1.73
N TRP A 192 38.50 9.92 -3.05
CA TRP A 192 38.84 8.72 -3.80
C TRP A 192 39.58 9.00 -5.11
N TYR A 193 40.50 8.09 -5.45
CA TYR A 193 41.26 8.07 -6.70
C TYR A 193 41.28 6.65 -7.24
N ALA A 194 41.22 6.49 -8.55
CA ALA A 194 41.26 5.17 -9.17
C ALA A 194 42.09 5.14 -10.44
N ALA A 195 42.61 3.96 -10.79
CA ALA A 195 43.26 3.69 -12.06
C ALA A 195 42.75 2.37 -12.65
N PHE A 196 42.43 2.40 -13.94
CA PHE A 196 42.00 1.21 -14.69
C PHE A 196 43.20 0.56 -15.39
N HIS A 197 43.29 -0.76 -15.26
CA HIS A 197 44.28 -1.61 -15.89
C HIS A 197 43.58 -2.56 -16.86
N ASN A 198 43.87 -2.39 -18.14
CA ASN A 198 43.27 -3.16 -19.23
C ASN A 198 44.04 -4.47 -19.48
N GLU A 199 44.17 -5.32 -18.45
CA GLU A 199 44.93 -6.58 -18.53
C GLU A 199 44.20 -7.67 -19.32
N SER A 200 44.92 -8.44 -20.15
CA SER A 200 44.34 -9.36 -21.15
C SER A 200 43.29 -10.35 -20.65
N HIS A 201 43.39 -10.83 -19.41
CA HIS A 201 42.47 -11.85 -18.87
C HIS A 201 41.49 -11.31 -17.81
N HIS A 202 41.87 -10.25 -17.10
CA HIS A 202 41.09 -9.73 -15.98
C HIS A 202 41.25 -8.20 -15.87
N PRO A 203 40.56 -7.44 -16.73
CA PRO A 203 40.45 -5.99 -16.58
C PRO A 203 40.04 -5.63 -15.15
N HIS A 204 40.73 -4.66 -14.57
CA HIS A 204 40.47 -4.29 -13.18
C HIS A 204 40.80 -2.85 -12.87
N VAL A 205 40.16 -2.33 -11.83
CA VAL A 205 40.40 -1.00 -11.30
C VAL A 205 40.97 -1.10 -9.90
N HIS A 206 42.07 -0.39 -9.68
CA HIS A 206 42.56 -0.08 -8.36
C HIS A 206 41.89 1.20 -7.86
N LEU A 207 41.21 1.13 -6.73
CA LEU A 207 40.58 2.27 -6.07
C LEU A 207 41.30 2.54 -4.75
N ILE A 208 41.55 3.80 -4.46
CA ILE A 208 42.13 4.32 -3.22
C ILE A 208 41.10 5.27 -2.62
N CYS A 209 40.65 5.02 -1.40
CA CYS A 209 39.67 5.87 -0.74
C CYS A 209 39.94 6.06 0.76
N TYR A 210 39.62 7.25 1.26
CA TYR A 210 39.81 7.64 2.66
C TYR A 210 38.85 8.78 3.02
N SER A 211 38.76 9.11 4.31
CA SER A 211 37.95 10.23 4.80
C SER A 211 38.84 11.37 5.27
N VAL A 212 38.47 12.61 4.97
CA VAL A 212 39.13 13.81 5.54
C VAL A 212 38.51 14.26 6.86
N GLY A 213 37.34 13.75 7.22
CA GLY A 213 36.61 14.06 8.44
C GLY A 213 36.62 12.88 9.42
N LYS A 214 35.47 12.25 9.59
CA LYS A 214 35.29 11.09 10.48
C LYS A 214 36.03 9.87 9.94
N GLU A 215 36.76 9.15 10.81
CA GLU A 215 37.44 7.91 10.37
C GLU A 215 36.45 6.90 9.76
N PRO A 216 36.76 6.34 8.58
CA PRO A 216 35.88 5.38 7.92
C PRO A 216 35.96 4.03 8.62
N TYR A 217 34.81 3.39 8.81
CA TYR A 217 34.72 2.05 9.38
C TYR A 217 33.98 1.13 8.41
N LEU A 218 34.72 0.21 7.78
CA LEU A 218 34.19 -0.76 6.84
C LEU A 218 34.15 -2.15 7.48
N THR A 219 32.93 -2.66 7.73
CA THR A 219 32.70 -4.03 8.23
C THR A 219 32.70 -5.05 7.09
N GLU A 220 32.76 -6.34 7.41
CA GLU A 220 32.56 -7.40 6.42
C GLU A 220 31.19 -7.26 5.73
N GLU A 221 30.15 -6.92 6.48
CA GLU A 221 28.82 -6.64 5.94
C GLU A 221 28.78 -5.40 5.03
N GLY A 222 29.44 -4.30 5.41
CA GLY A 222 29.54 -3.09 4.60
C GLY A 222 30.27 -3.34 3.28
N LEU A 223 31.27 -4.21 3.30
CA LEU A 223 31.98 -4.65 2.11
C LEU A 223 31.12 -5.55 1.21
N GLU A 224 30.37 -6.50 1.77
CA GLU A 224 29.43 -7.32 0.99
C GLU A 224 28.37 -6.46 0.32
N LYS A 225 27.82 -5.46 1.02
CA LYS A 225 26.92 -4.45 0.44
C LYS A 225 27.56 -3.66 -0.69
N MET A 226 28.79 -3.19 -0.49
CA MET A 226 29.54 -2.49 -1.54
C MET A 226 29.74 -3.39 -2.77
N LYS A 227 30.10 -4.66 -2.55
CA LYS A 227 30.29 -5.64 -3.64
C LYS A 227 28.99 -5.89 -4.41
N ALA A 228 27.88 -6.04 -3.68
CA ALA A 228 26.57 -6.18 -4.27
C ALA A 228 26.22 -4.95 -5.13
N ASN A 229 26.37 -3.72 -4.61
CA ASN A 229 26.01 -2.50 -5.33
C ASN A 229 26.74 -2.37 -6.68
N TYR A 230 28.04 -2.62 -6.71
CA TYR A 230 28.80 -2.60 -7.98
C TYR A 230 28.34 -3.69 -8.94
N ALA A 231 28.10 -4.92 -8.45
CA ALA A 231 27.62 -6.00 -9.30
C ALA A 231 26.22 -5.72 -9.87
N HIS A 232 25.33 -5.09 -9.09
CA HIS A 232 23.99 -4.70 -9.55
C HIS A 232 24.06 -3.68 -10.69
N GLU A 233 24.95 -2.71 -10.60
CA GLU A 233 25.09 -1.69 -11.64
C GLU A 233 25.79 -2.25 -12.89
N ILE A 234 26.84 -3.06 -12.71
CA ILE A 234 27.59 -3.67 -13.82
C ILE A 234 26.72 -4.66 -14.60
N PHE A 235 26.02 -5.56 -13.90
CA PHE A 235 25.21 -6.62 -14.52
C PHE A 235 23.73 -6.27 -14.58
N LYS A 236 23.38 -4.98 -14.55
CA LYS A 236 21.99 -4.51 -14.45
C LYS A 236 21.05 -5.18 -15.46
N ASN A 237 21.48 -5.30 -16.72
CA ASN A 237 20.69 -5.92 -17.77
C ASN A 237 20.58 -7.45 -17.63
N ASP A 238 21.67 -8.12 -17.25
CA ASP A 238 21.67 -9.57 -17.02
C ASP A 238 20.79 -9.93 -15.82
N LEU A 239 20.89 -9.15 -14.75
CA LEU A 239 20.11 -9.30 -13.53
C LEU A 239 18.65 -8.90 -13.72
N TYR A 240 18.32 -8.03 -14.68
CA TYR A 240 16.93 -7.60 -14.92
C TYR A 240 15.99 -8.77 -15.20
N THR A 241 16.42 -9.72 -16.04
CA THR A 241 15.62 -10.92 -16.35
C THR A 241 15.43 -11.78 -15.11
N ILE A 242 16.50 -12.00 -14.34
CA ILE A 242 16.46 -12.82 -13.11
C ILE A 242 15.58 -12.15 -12.05
N TYR A 243 15.66 -10.82 -11.89
CA TYR A 243 14.78 -10.05 -11.01
C TYR A 243 13.32 -10.12 -11.43
N THR A 244 13.05 -10.08 -12.74
CA THR A 244 11.69 -10.21 -13.29
C THR A 244 11.13 -11.59 -13.00
N GLU A 245 11.92 -12.64 -13.20
CA GLU A 245 11.52 -14.02 -12.86
C GLU A 245 11.35 -14.21 -11.35
N GLN A 246 12.29 -13.74 -10.54
CA GLN A 246 12.19 -13.80 -9.08
C GLN A 246 10.94 -13.07 -8.57
N THR A 247 10.60 -11.93 -9.18
CA THR A 247 9.38 -11.17 -8.89
C THR A 247 8.13 -11.96 -9.25
N LYS A 248 8.11 -12.62 -10.43
CA LYS A 248 7.01 -13.49 -10.84
C LYS A 248 6.80 -14.64 -9.85
N VAL A 249 7.87 -15.37 -9.50
CA VAL A 249 7.79 -16.49 -8.54
C VAL A 249 7.35 -15.99 -7.17
N ARG A 250 7.83 -14.82 -6.73
CA ARG A 250 7.40 -14.19 -5.47
C ARG A 250 5.90 -13.86 -5.50
N ASP A 251 5.41 -13.29 -6.58
CA ASP A 251 4.01 -12.88 -6.70
C ASP A 251 3.10 -14.10 -6.88
N GLU A 252 3.56 -15.15 -7.56
CA GLU A 252 2.89 -16.45 -7.66
C GLU A 252 2.81 -17.13 -6.29
N LEU A 253 3.92 -17.22 -5.54
CA LEU A 253 3.93 -17.76 -4.17
C LEU A 253 2.94 -17.02 -3.26
N ARG A 254 2.84 -15.69 -3.41
CA ARG A 254 1.87 -14.87 -2.67
C ARG A 254 0.43 -15.20 -3.08
N SER A 255 0.14 -15.31 -4.37
CA SER A 255 -1.20 -15.66 -4.87
C SER A 255 -1.61 -17.06 -4.42
N THR A 256 -0.75 -18.06 -4.65
CA THR A 256 -1.01 -19.45 -4.27
C THR A 256 -1.20 -19.59 -2.75
N GLY A 257 -0.39 -18.89 -1.94
CA GLY A 257 -0.58 -18.86 -0.49
C GLY A 257 -1.91 -18.26 -0.06
N ALA A 258 -2.35 -17.18 -0.70
CA ALA A 258 -3.63 -16.53 -0.42
C ALA A 258 -4.83 -17.38 -0.87
N GLU A 259 -4.77 -17.95 -2.07
CA GLU A 259 -5.79 -18.87 -2.62
C GLU A 259 -5.95 -20.09 -1.71
N ARG A 260 -4.83 -20.71 -1.32
CA ARG A 260 -4.84 -21.89 -0.45
C ARG A 260 -5.46 -21.57 0.91
N LEU A 261 -5.14 -20.42 1.47
CA LEU A 261 -5.74 -20.00 2.73
C LEU A 261 -7.24 -19.70 2.59
N ALA A 262 -7.66 -19.05 1.51
CA ALA A 262 -9.08 -18.79 1.23
C ALA A 262 -9.86 -20.12 1.09
N GLU A 263 -9.29 -21.13 0.44
CA GLU A 263 -9.87 -22.49 0.39
C GLU A 263 -10.02 -23.11 1.77
N ILE A 264 -9.01 -22.97 2.64
CA ILE A 264 -9.03 -23.50 4.01
C ILE A 264 -10.14 -22.81 4.81
N VAL A 265 -10.19 -21.48 4.77
CA VAL A 265 -11.23 -20.68 5.45
C VAL A 265 -12.62 -21.04 4.93
N ALA A 266 -12.79 -21.21 3.62
CA ALA A 266 -14.06 -21.66 3.03
C ALA A 266 -14.48 -23.03 3.58
N LYS A 267 -13.56 -24.00 3.64
CA LYS A 267 -13.84 -25.34 4.19
C LYS A 267 -14.16 -25.32 5.69
N ILE A 268 -13.52 -24.42 6.45
CA ILE A 268 -13.81 -24.21 7.88
C ILE A 268 -15.24 -23.66 8.03
N ASN A 269 -15.59 -22.64 7.23
CA ASN A 269 -16.93 -22.04 7.22
C ASN A 269 -18.03 -23.05 6.81
N ASP A 270 -17.68 -24.01 5.95
CA ASP A 270 -18.56 -25.12 5.53
C ASP A 270 -18.63 -26.27 6.54
N GLY A 271 -17.77 -26.27 7.57
CA GLY A 271 -17.70 -27.32 8.59
C GLY A 271 -17.14 -28.66 8.09
N ILE A 272 -16.40 -28.64 6.98
CA ILE A 272 -15.85 -29.82 6.30
C ILE A 272 -14.31 -29.85 6.31
N TYR A 273 -13.67 -28.94 7.04
CA TYR A 273 -12.22 -28.90 7.14
C TYR A 273 -11.71 -29.94 8.15
N GLU A 274 -10.75 -30.77 7.73
CA GLU A 274 -10.34 -31.95 8.49
C GLU A 274 -9.14 -31.69 9.42
N ASN A 275 -8.33 -30.65 9.18
CA ASN A 275 -7.15 -30.34 9.98
C ASN A 275 -7.51 -29.47 11.19
N GLN A 276 -7.81 -30.14 12.31
CA GLN A 276 -8.19 -29.50 13.58
C GLN A 276 -7.13 -28.54 14.13
N THR A 277 -5.84 -28.78 13.85
CA THR A 277 -4.74 -27.92 14.33
C THR A 277 -4.79 -26.56 13.67
N VAL A 278 -4.87 -26.53 12.33
CA VAL A 278 -4.96 -25.28 11.54
C VAL A 278 -6.27 -24.55 11.81
N GLU A 279 -7.39 -25.28 11.92
CA GLU A 279 -8.68 -24.71 12.31
C GLU A 279 -8.61 -24.02 13.66
N THR A 280 -8.04 -24.69 14.67
CA THR A 280 -7.89 -24.13 16.02
C THR A 280 -7.01 -22.89 16.02
N MET A 281 -5.92 -22.89 15.25
CA MET A 281 -5.02 -21.73 15.13
C MET A 281 -5.71 -20.54 14.46
N LEU A 282 -6.46 -20.77 13.37
CA LEU A 282 -7.20 -19.74 12.66
C LEU A 282 -8.33 -19.15 13.51
N MET A 283 -9.07 -19.98 14.25
CA MET A 283 -10.12 -19.53 15.17
C MET A 283 -9.54 -18.70 16.32
N LYS A 284 -8.46 -19.17 16.96
CA LYS A 284 -7.77 -18.41 18.03
C LYS A 284 -7.20 -17.08 17.53
N LEU A 285 -6.59 -17.07 16.35
CA LEU A 285 -6.06 -15.85 15.76
C LEU A 285 -7.18 -14.85 15.47
N SER A 286 -8.30 -15.33 14.94
CA SER A 286 -9.50 -14.52 14.74
C SER A 286 -9.94 -13.87 16.07
N GLU A 287 -9.87 -14.58 17.21
CA GLU A 287 -10.33 -14.06 18.53
C GLU A 287 -9.38 -12.98 19.04
N GLU A 288 -8.08 -13.19 18.84
CA GLU A 288 -7.06 -12.22 19.21
C GLU A 288 -7.14 -10.94 18.37
N LEU A 289 -7.45 -11.06 17.08
CA LEU A 289 -7.57 -9.91 16.17
C LEU A 289 -8.81 -9.06 16.44
N GLU A 290 -9.87 -9.60 17.04
CA GLU A 290 -11.02 -8.82 17.51
C GLU A 290 -10.70 -8.00 18.75
N ARG A 291 -9.98 -8.60 19.71
CA ARG A 291 -9.58 -7.93 20.94
C ARG A 291 -8.46 -6.90 20.73
N HIS A 292 -7.81 -6.94 19.57
CA HIS A 292 -6.70 -6.07 19.23
C HIS A 292 -7.17 -4.65 18.89
N LYS A 293 -6.83 -3.69 19.75
CA LYS A 293 -7.05 -2.25 19.50
C LYS A 293 -5.90 -1.70 18.64
N GLY A 294 -6.20 -1.19 17.44
CA GLY A 294 -5.22 -0.59 16.51
C GLY A 294 -5.07 -1.33 15.18
N ARG A 295 -4.12 -0.89 14.34
CA ARG A 295 -3.93 -1.38 12.95
C ARG A 295 -3.68 -2.90 12.91
N LYS A 296 -4.56 -3.66 12.26
CA LYS A 296 -4.46 -5.12 12.08
C LYS A 296 -3.48 -5.51 10.96
N ALA A 297 -2.23 -5.09 11.10
CA ALA A 297 -1.14 -5.48 10.21
C ALA A 297 -0.04 -6.17 11.03
N TYR A 298 0.62 -7.17 10.45
CA TYR A 298 1.52 -8.08 11.17
C TYR A 298 2.51 -7.37 12.10
N GLY A 299 3.10 -6.25 11.68
CA GLY A 299 4.06 -5.48 12.48
C GLY A 299 3.50 -4.94 13.81
N TYR A 300 2.20 -4.66 13.88
CA TYR A 300 1.54 -4.02 15.02
C TYR A 300 0.88 -5.00 15.99
N LEU A 301 0.89 -6.30 15.66
CA LEU A 301 0.26 -7.33 16.48
C LEU A 301 1.06 -7.65 17.75
N SER A 302 0.34 -8.14 18.75
CA SER A 302 0.92 -8.72 19.97
C SER A 302 1.84 -9.89 19.63
N ALA A 303 2.79 -10.22 20.52
CA ALA A 303 3.68 -11.36 20.32
C ALA A 303 2.92 -12.68 20.14
N GLN A 304 1.80 -12.84 20.84
CA GLN A 304 0.94 -14.01 20.76
C GLN A 304 0.28 -14.15 19.38
N ALA A 305 -0.30 -13.07 18.86
CA ALA A 305 -0.93 -13.06 17.53
C ALA A 305 0.11 -13.25 16.42
N LYS A 306 1.31 -12.67 16.54
CA LYS A 306 2.43 -12.91 15.62
C LYS A 306 2.84 -14.38 15.58
N ASN A 307 2.90 -15.04 16.74
CA ASN A 307 3.23 -16.46 16.81
C ASN A 307 2.17 -17.34 16.15
N LEU A 308 0.88 -17.03 16.33
CA LEU A 308 -0.21 -17.73 15.63
C LEU A 308 -0.12 -17.56 14.11
N VAL A 309 0.10 -16.34 13.63
CA VAL A 309 0.28 -16.06 12.19
C VAL A 309 1.48 -16.85 11.64
N ASN A 310 2.61 -16.85 12.35
CA ASN A 310 3.79 -17.58 11.92
C ASN A 310 3.54 -19.09 11.85
N ALA A 311 2.85 -19.66 12.85
CA ALA A 311 2.50 -21.08 12.88
C ALA A 311 1.55 -21.46 11.72
N ILE A 312 0.58 -20.60 11.40
CA ILE A 312 -0.32 -20.81 10.25
C ILE A 312 0.48 -20.78 8.93
N VAL A 313 1.40 -19.82 8.77
CA VAL A 313 2.24 -19.76 7.56
C VAL A 313 3.17 -20.98 7.47
N GLU A 314 3.65 -21.50 8.59
CA GLU A 314 4.45 -22.73 8.62
C GLU A 314 3.65 -23.93 8.12
N GLU A 315 2.40 -24.09 8.57
CA GLU A 315 1.51 -25.15 8.08
C GLU A 315 1.16 -24.96 6.59
N LEU A 316 0.95 -23.72 6.13
CA LEU A 316 0.77 -23.43 4.70
C LEU A 316 2.01 -23.81 3.88
N SER A 317 3.21 -23.62 4.44
CA SER A 317 4.47 -23.96 3.76
C SER A 317 4.70 -25.46 3.56
N ALA A 318 3.92 -26.31 4.24
CA ALA A 318 3.92 -27.75 4.02
C ALA A 318 3.14 -28.17 2.75
N ASP A 319 2.36 -27.27 2.14
CA ASP A 319 1.71 -27.49 0.85
C ASP A 319 2.76 -27.64 -0.26
N GLU A 320 2.66 -28.71 -1.04
CA GLU A 320 3.66 -29.10 -2.05
C GLU A 320 3.92 -27.96 -3.06
N ARG A 321 2.88 -27.25 -3.49
CA ARG A 321 3.01 -26.15 -4.46
C ARG A 321 3.70 -24.92 -3.85
N ILE A 322 3.35 -24.58 -2.62
CA ILE A 322 3.94 -23.45 -1.89
C ILE A 322 5.43 -23.73 -1.62
N LYS A 323 5.75 -24.96 -1.25
CA LYS A 323 7.13 -25.42 -1.03
C LYS A 323 7.97 -25.32 -2.30
N GLU A 324 7.50 -25.85 -3.43
CA GLU A 324 8.20 -25.79 -4.72
C GLU A 324 8.46 -24.35 -5.17
N LEU A 325 7.45 -23.47 -5.07
CA LEU A 325 7.58 -22.05 -5.41
C LEU A 325 8.57 -21.32 -4.49
N TYR A 326 8.61 -21.66 -3.20
CA TYR A 326 9.57 -21.08 -2.28
C TYR A 326 11.01 -21.55 -2.54
N GLU A 327 11.19 -22.83 -2.90
CA GLU A 327 12.47 -23.37 -3.35
C GLU A 327 12.95 -22.65 -4.63
N LEU A 328 12.07 -22.51 -5.63
CA LEU A 328 12.36 -21.82 -6.88
C LEU A 328 12.72 -20.34 -6.67
N TRP A 329 12.03 -19.64 -5.77
CA TRP A 329 12.36 -18.25 -5.43
C TRP A 329 13.79 -18.13 -4.87
N TYR A 330 14.18 -19.11 -4.07
CA TYR A 330 15.51 -19.19 -3.48
C TYR A 330 16.59 -19.58 -4.49
N GLU A 331 16.28 -20.41 -5.50
CA GLU A 331 17.17 -20.66 -6.63
C GLU A 331 17.48 -19.37 -7.39
N LYS A 332 16.45 -18.56 -7.68
CA LYS A 332 16.64 -17.25 -8.33
C LYS A 332 17.44 -16.29 -7.46
N ARG A 333 17.22 -16.30 -6.14
CA ARG A 333 18.02 -15.53 -5.19
C ARG A 333 19.49 -15.96 -5.22
N ASP A 334 19.76 -17.26 -5.22
CA ASP A 334 21.12 -17.77 -5.27
C ASP A 334 21.81 -17.44 -6.60
N GLU A 335 21.08 -17.44 -7.71
CA GLU A 335 21.59 -17.02 -9.02
C GLU A 335 22.08 -15.56 -8.98
N ILE A 336 21.30 -14.65 -8.39
CA ILE A 336 21.71 -13.26 -8.15
C ILE A 336 22.95 -13.19 -7.24
N PHE A 337 22.93 -13.88 -6.10
CA PHE A 337 24.05 -13.88 -5.15
C PHE A 337 25.34 -14.41 -5.79
N SER A 338 25.26 -15.43 -6.65
CA SER A 338 26.41 -16.05 -7.30
C SER A 338 27.20 -15.10 -8.21
N THR A 339 26.58 -14.00 -8.67
CA THR A 339 27.26 -12.98 -9.50
C THR A 339 28.34 -12.22 -8.73
N TYR A 340 28.23 -12.13 -7.39
CA TYR A 340 29.17 -11.38 -6.55
C TYR A 340 29.56 -12.09 -5.26
N THR A 341 29.05 -13.25 -4.91
CA THR A 341 29.52 -14.00 -3.74
C THR A 341 29.47 -15.51 -3.98
N ASP A 342 30.47 -16.21 -3.43
CA ASP A 342 30.49 -17.67 -3.40
C ASP A 342 29.79 -18.23 -2.15
N LYS A 343 29.35 -17.36 -1.23
CA LYS A 343 28.54 -17.74 -0.05
C LYS A 343 27.08 -17.95 -0.50
N LYS A 344 26.51 -19.12 -0.20
CA LYS A 344 25.08 -19.38 -0.41
C LYS A 344 24.25 -18.53 0.55
N ALA A 345 23.11 -18.01 0.09
CA ALA A 345 22.18 -17.30 0.96
C ALA A 345 21.63 -18.26 2.03
N GLU A 346 21.55 -17.79 3.28
CA GLU A 346 20.94 -18.56 4.35
C GLU A 346 19.45 -18.79 4.03
N ARG A 347 19.05 -20.07 4.07
CA ARG A 347 17.66 -20.49 3.86
C ARG A 347 16.92 -20.33 5.18
N ILE A 348 15.99 -19.38 5.23
CA ILE A 348 15.11 -19.15 6.37
C ILE A 348 13.70 -19.69 6.07
N PRO A 349 12.93 -20.14 7.08
CA PRO A 349 11.54 -20.56 6.89
C PRO A 349 10.67 -19.45 6.29
N LEU A 350 9.65 -19.82 5.52
CA LEU A 350 8.73 -18.86 4.87
C LEU A 350 8.05 -17.95 5.90
N SER A 351 7.72 -18.49 7.07
CA SER A 351 7.12 -17.77 8.20
C SER A 351 8.02 -16.65 8.77
N GLN A 352 9.34 -16.75 8.59
CA GLN A 352 10.34 -15.81 9.12
C GLN A 352 10.89 -14.86 8.04
N ASN A 353 10.52 -15.06 6.77
CA ASN A 353 11.06 -14.29 5.67
C ASN A 353 10.30 -12.95 5.48
N GLU A 354 10.99 -11.84 5.73
CA GLU A 354 10.42 -10.48 5.65
C GLU A 354 9.93 -10.09 4.24
N GLU A 355 10.46 -10.70 3.17
CA GLU A 355 9.99 -10.46 1.80
C GLU A 355 8.56 -10.97 1.56
N PHE A 356 8.13 -11.92 2.38
CA PHE A 356 6.80 -12.53 2.34
C PHE A 356 5.90 -12.07 3.49
N LYS A 357 6.19 -10.90 4.08
CA LYS A 357 5.27 -10.25 5.05
C LYS A 357 3.85 -10.10 4.54
N THR A 358 3.65 -10.02 3.22
CA THR A 358 2.34 -9.95 2.58
C THR A 358 1.55 -11.25 2.75
N ILE A 359 2.20 -12.42 2.79
CA ILE A 359 1.53 -13.70 3.08
C ILE A 359 1.03 -13.70 4.52
N ARG A 360 1.85 -13.22 5.47
CA ARG A 360 1.43 -13.02 6.87
C ARG A 360 0.25 -12.04 6.98
N ASN A 361 0.23 -10.95 6.21
CA ASN A 361 -0.92 -10.05 6.15
C ASN A 361 -2.13 -10.64 5.41
N ALA A 362 -1.93 -11.51 4.43
CA ALA A 362 -3.01 -12.26 3.78
C ALA A 362 -3.68 -13.21 4.77
N VAL A 363 -2.89 -13.82 5.68
CA VAL A 363 -3.43 -14.56 6.83
C VAL A 363 -4.37 -13.69 7.64
N LEU A 364 -3.97 -12.48 8.00
CA LEU A 364 -4.81 -11.55 8.75
C LEU A 364 -6.08 -11.17 7.99
N LYS A 365 -5.99 -10.95 6.68
CA LYS A 365 -7.13 -10.59 5.83
C LYS A 365 -8.15 -11.72 5.76
N GLU A 366 -7.71 -12.95 5.48
CA GLU A 366 -8.62 -14.09 5.31
C GLU A 366 -9.18 -14.61 6.64
N VAL A 367 -8.44 -14.45 7.74
CA VAL A 367 -8.94 -14.81 9.08
C VAL A 367 -10.16 -13.95 9.49
N LEU A 368 -10.30 -12.73 8.96
CA LEU A 368 -11.50 -11.90 9.14
C LEU A 368 -12.71 -12.43 8.37
N ASN A 369 -12.50 -13.31 7.38
CA ASN A 369 -13.58 -13.96 6.61
C ASN A 369 -14.10 -15.24 7.27
N ILE A 370 -13.58 -15.61 8.45
CA ILE A 370 -14.07 -16.74 9.22
C ILE A 370 -15.44 -16.37 9.81
N VAL A 371 -16.46 -17.11 9.39
CA VAL A 371 -17.87 -16.92 9.73
C VAL A 371 -18.10 -17.37 11.17
N ARG A 372 -18.18 -16.44 12.11
CA ARG A 372 -18.58 -16.73 13.49
C ARG A 372 -20.07 -16.67 13.69
N GLN A 373 -20.58 -17.38 14.69
CA GLN A 373 -21.99 -17.29 15.10
C GLN A 373 -22.40 -15.85 15.50
N GLN A 374 -21.45 -14.97 15.85
CA GLN A 374 -21.69 -13.59 16.28
C GLN A 374 -21.26 -12.47 15.30
N ASP A 375 -20.46 -12.74 14.26
CA ASP A 375 -19.89 -11.69 13.40
C ASP A 375 -20.58 -11.57 12.04
N PHE A 376 -21.76 -10.98 12.01
CA PHE A 376 -22.31 -10.48 10.75
C PHE A 376 -23.09 -9.21 11.01
N VAL A 377 -22.43 -8.07 10.85
CA VAL A 377 -22.86 -6.93 10.02
C VAL A 377 -21.69 -5.95 9.99
N GLN A 378 -21.06 -5.80 8.81
CA GLN A 378 -20.32 -4.59 8.50
C GLN A 378 -21.40 -3.53 8.29
N GLU A 379 -21.52 -2.61 9.24
CA GLU A 379 -22.48 -1.49 9.18
C GLU A 379 -22.05 -0.55 8.05
N PRO A 380 -23.00 0.02 7.28
CA PRO A 380 -22.65 1.01 6.28
C PRO A 380 -21.99 2.22 6.97
N SER A 381 -21.05 2.85 6.27
CA SER A 381 -20.65 4.23 6.55
C SER A 381 -21.93 5.08 6.55
N GLY A 382 -22.05 6.00 7.51
CA GLY A 382 -23.30 6.68 7.85
C GLY A 382 -23.85 7.66 6.80
N ASP A 383 -23.61 7.43 5.51
CA ASP A 383 -23.93 8.36 4.42
C ASP A 383 -25.20 8.00 3.62
N GLU A 384 -25.94 6.95 4.02
CA GLU A 384 -27.03 6.43 3.18
C GLU A 384 -28.39 7.15 3.33
N LEU A 385 -28.58 7.97 4.37
CA LEU A 385 -29.77 8.84 4.46
C LEU A 385 -29.42 10.25 3.99
N PRO A 386 -30.08 10.78 2.95
CA PRO A 386 -29.82 12.14 2.49
C PRO A 386 -30.07 13.13 3.62
N ASP A 387 -29.22 14.15 3.70
CA ASP A 387 -29.42 15.28 4.60
C ASP A 387 -30.80 15.88 4.34
N LYS A 388 -31.66 15.88 5.35
CA LYS A 388 -32.94 16.59 5.26
C LYS A 388 -32.64 18.08 5.26
N GLU A 389 -33.20 18.80 4.30
CA GLU A 389 -33.15 20.26 4.26
C GLU A 389 -34.14 20.86 5.28
N PRO A 390 -33.96 22.15 5.66
CA PRO A 390 -34.95 22.89 6.44
C PRO A 390 -36.35 22.79 5.82
N ASP A 391 -37.33 22.40 6.64
CA ASP A 391 -38.73 22.41 6.24
C ASP A 391 -39.36 23.79 6.43
N ASP A 392 -40.42 24.07 5.67
CA ASP A 392 -41.05 25.38 5.68
C ASP A 392 -41.74 25.73 7.00
N GLU A 393 -42.18 24.75 7.79
CA GLU A 393 -42.85 25.00 9.07
C GLU A 393 -41.84 25.43 10.15
N GLU A 394 -40.65 24.83 10.15
CA GLU A 394 -39.53 25.21 11.01
C GLU A 394 -39.09 26.65 10.72
N MET A 395 -38.96 27.00 9.43
CA MET A 395 -38.59 28.36 9.02
C MET A 395 -39.66 29.40 9.41
N GLU A 396 -40.94 29.03 9.39
CA GLU A 396 -42.05 29.92 9.77
C GLU A 396 -42.10 30.21 11.28
N ASN A 397 -41.68 29.26 12.12
CA ASN A 397 -41.69 29.42 13.57
C ASN A 397 -40.59 30.36 14.08
N ASP A 398 -39.42 30.35 13.44
CA ASP A 398 -38.24 31.11 13.89
C ASP A 398 -38.34 32.64 13.61
N GLU A 399 -39.15 33.06 12.64
CA GLU A 399 -39.40 34.49 12.34
C GLU A 399 -40.86 34.93 12.68
N SER A 400 -41.51 34.23 13.62
CA SER A 400 -42.95 34.40 13.94
C SER A 400 -43.35 35.78 14.49
N GLU A 401 -42.40 36.64 14.86
CA GLU A 401 -42.64 38.01 15.34
C GLU A 401 -42.75 39.08 14.23
N LEU A 402 -42.58 38.71 12.95
CA LEU A 402 -42.66 39.66 11.83
C LEU A 402 -44.08 40.24 11.59
N PRO A 403 -44.20 41.45 11.02
CA PRO A 403 -45.48 42.05 10.65
C PRO A 403 -46.32 41.13 9.73
N LYS A 404 -47.60 40.93 10.06
CA LYS A 404 -48.53 40.01 9.35
C LYS A 404 -48.47 40.14 7.82
N ASN A 405 -48.36 41.35 7.30
CA ASN A 405 -48.34 41.62 5.86
C ASN A 405 -47.15 40.98 5.13
N LYS A 406 -46.00 40.77 5.80
CA LYS A 406 -44.82 40.09 5.20
C LYS A 406 -45.09 38.59 5.05
N TRP A 407 -45.63 37.98 6.10
CA TRP A 407 -45.96 36.55 6.14
C TRP A 407 -47.08 36.18 5.16
N GLU A 408 -48.05 37.06 4.96
CA GLU A 408 -49.11 36.85 3.96
C GLU A 408 -48.55 36.75 2.54
N LEU A 409 -47.58 37.60 2.18
CA LEU A 409 -46.92 37.55 0.87
C LEU A 409 -46.12 36.26 0.71
N TYR A 410 -45.37 35.85 1.73
CA TYR A 410 -44.60 34.60 1.73
C TYR A 410 -45.49 33.36 1.59
N ARG A 411 -46.53 33.23 2.42
CA ARG A 411 -47.46 32.09 2.37
C ARG A 411 -48.21 32.02 1.04
N SER A 412 -48.57 33.18 0.49
CA SER A 412 -49.15 33.28 -0.84
C SER A 412 -48.17 32.79 -1.92
N ALA A 413 -46.89 33.19 -1.83
CA ALA A 413 -45.85 32.71 -2.73
C ALA A 413 -45.66 31.19 -2.65
N LYS A 414 -45.62 30.62 -1.44
CA LYS A 414 -45.53 29.16 -1.22
C LYS A 414 -46.69 28.41 -1.87
N LYS A 415 -47.92 28.89 -1.72
CA LYS A 415 -49.11 28.32 -2.38
C LYS A 415 -49.01 28.36 -3.91
N HIS A 416 -48.34 29.38 -4.46
CA HIS A 416 -48.07 29.52 -5.88
C HIS A 416 -46.89 28.64 -6.38
N LEU A 417 -46.02 28.14 -5.48
CA LEU A 417 -44.95 27.18 -5.80
C LEU A 417 -45.38 25.71 -5.67
N ASP A 418 -46.43 25.43 -4.89
CA ASP A 418 -46.96 24.07 -4.77
C ASP A 418 -47.59 23.59 -6.08
N GLN A 419 -46.93 22.64 -6.77
CA GLN A 419 -47.41 22.06 -8.03
C GLN A 419 -48.78 21.36 -7.91
N LYS A 420 -49.20 20.98 -6.69
CA LYS A 420 -50.51 20.35 -6.43
C LYS A 420 -51.61 21.36 -6.16
N SER A 421 -51.27 22.64 -5.99
CA SER A 421 -52.22 23.72 -5.76
C SER A 421 -52.89 24.12 -7.07
N GLU A 422 -54.21 24.37 -7.04
CA GLU A 422 -54.95 24.95 -8.17
C GLU A 422 -54.44 26.35 -8.55
N GLU A 423 -53.67 26.98 -7.66
CA GLU A 423 -53.08 28.30 -7.85
C GLU A 423 -51.62 28.23 -8.33
N TYR A 424 -51.07 27.06 -8.68
CA TYR A 424 -49.68 26.93 -9.11
C TYR A 424 -49.30 27.95 -10.21
N ASN A 425 -48.37 28.84 -9.88
CA ASN A 425 -47.85 29.88 -10.77
C ASN A 425 -46.47 30.34 -10.26
N PRO A 426 -45.37 29.71 -10.72
CA PRO A 426 -44.02 30.04 -10.27
C PRO A 426 -43.64 31.50 -10.50
N GLN A 427 -44.10 32.11 -11.61
CA GLN A 427 -43.79 33.51 -11.91
C GLN A 427 -44.44 34.45 -10.88
N LYS A 428 -45.69 34.18 -10.51
CA LYS A 428 -46.38 34.94 -9.48
C LYS A 428 -45.77 34.71 -8.09
N ALA A 429 -45.32 33.49 -7.81
CA ALA A 429 -44.57 33.21 -6.59
C ALA A 429 -43.27 34.02 -6.51
N LEU A 430 -42.50 34.07 -7.60
CA LEU A 430 -41.28 34.88 -7.69
C LEU A 430 -41.56 36.36 -7.42
N GLU A 431 -42.61 36.93 -8.04
CA GLU A 431 -43.01 38.31 -7.77
C GLU A 431 -43.36 38.56 -6.30
N LEU A 432 -44.06 37.62 -5.66
CA LEU A 432 -44.46 37.71 -4.26
C LEU A 432 -43.26 37.56 -3.32
N LEU A 433 -42.34 36.63 -3.60
CA LEU A 433 -41.10 36.48 -2.86
C LEU A 433 -40.23 37.74 -2.95
N VAL A 434 -40.08 38.34 -4.13
CA VAL A 434 -39.33 39.59 -4.31
C VAL A 434 -40.00 40.75 -3.58
N LYS A 435 -41.33 40.79 -3.51
CA LYS A 435 -42.05 41.80 -2.71
C LYS A 435 -41.82 41.57 -1.22
N ALA A 436 -41.89 40.33 -0.75
CA ALA A 436 -41.64 39.98 0.64
C ALA A 436 -40.18 40.27 1.06
N SER A 437 -39.20 39.97 0.20
CA SER A 437 -37.78 40.22 0.45
C SER A 437 -37.47 41.71 0.57
N LYS A 438 -38.06 42.55 -0.30
CA LYS A 438 -37.95 44.03 -0.21
C LYS A 438 -38.53 44.62 1.07
N LEU A 439 -39.43 43.90 1.74
CA LEU A 439 -39.94 44.28 3.05
C LEU A 439 -39.06 43.78 4.19
N GLY A 440 -37.91 43.16 3.92
CA GLY A 440 -37.01 42.57 4.92
C GLY A 440 -37.60 41.31 5.55
N CYS A 441 -38.05 40.36 4.72
CA CYS A 441 -38.40 39.01 5.16
C CYS A 441 -37.22 38.08 4.80
N GLY A 442 -36.46 37.65 5.81
CA GLY A 442 -35.26 36.83 5.64
C GLY A 442 -35.58 35.47 5.02
N VAL A 443 -36.67 34.83 5.46
CA VAL A 443 -37.16 33.57 4.87
C VAL A 443 -37.47 33.71 3.37
N ALA A 444 -38.03 34.84 2.93
CA ALA A 444 -38.32 35.05 1.52
C ALA A 444 -37.03 35.17 0.67
N LYS A 445 -35.99 35.82 1.21
CA LYS A 445 -34.66 35.89 0.56
C LYS A 445 -33.99 34.52 0.51
N TYR A 446 -34.03 33.76 1.60
CA TYR A 446 -33.57 32.37 1.63
C TYR A 446 -34.28 31.51 0.56
N GLN A 447 -35.60 31.59 0.47
CA GLN A 447 -36.36 30.84 -0.54
C GLN A 447 -36.03 31.28 -1.97
N LEU A 448 -35.78 32.58 -2.22
CA LEU A 448 -35.29 33.04 -3.52
C LEU A 448 -33.94 32.39 -3.86
N GLY A 449 -33.00 32.37 -2.92
CA GLY A 449 -31.74 31.65 -3.07
C GLY A 449 -31.94 30.19 -3.45
N LYS A 450 -32.74 29.45 -2.66
CA LYS A 450 -33.05 28.03 -2.90
C LYS A 450 -33.73 27.79 -4.26
N LEU A 451 -34.64 28.68 -4.66
CA LEU A 451 -35.40 28.59 -5.90
C LEU A 451 -34.51 28.66 -7.15
N PHE A 452 -33.47 29.50 -7.14
CA PHE A 452 -32.54 29.65 -8.27
C PHE A 452 -31.34 28.69 -8.22
N LEU A 453 -31.09 28.03 -7.07
CA LEU A 453 -30.18 26.89 -6.98
C LEU A 453 -30.82 25.59 -7.48
N SER A 454 -32.15 25.48 -7.36
CA SER A 454 -32.91 24.34 -7.89
C SER A 454 -33.18 24.50 -9.39
N LYS A 455 -33.33 23.37 -10.11
CA LYS A 455 -33.73 23.34 -11.53
C LYS A 455 -35.24 23.14 -11.71
N GLU A 456 -36.02 23.26 -10.64
CA GLU A 456 -37.41 22.81 -10.62
C GLU A 456 -38.36 23.75 -11.34
N HIS A 457 -38.24 25.06 -11.09
CA HIS A 457 -39.18 26.06 -11.58
C HIS A 457 -38.55 27.07 -12.55
N PHE A 458 -37.26 27.32 -12.41
CA PHE A 458 -36.51 28.30 -13.21
C PHE A 458 -35.16 27.71 -13.64
N PRO A 459 -34.53 28.24 -14.71
CA PRO A 459 -33.14 27.93 -15.00
C PRO A 459 -32.27 28.28 -13.79
N LYS A 460 -31.31 27.39 -13.48
CA LYS A 460 -30.36 27.60 -12.39
C LYS A 460 -29.56 28.88 -12.64
N ASP A 461 -29.54 29.79 -11.68
CA ASP A 461 -28.79 31.04 -11.70
C ASP A 461 -28.08 31.21 -10.35
N VAL A 462 -26.83 30.74 -10.30
CA VAL A 462 -26.05 30.66 -9.05
C VAL A 462 -25.73 32.06 -8.52
N ASP A 463 -25.30 32.99 -9.38
CA ASP A 463 -24.96 34.36 -8.98
C ASP A 463 -26.18 35.08 -8.38
N TYR A 464 -27.35 34.91 -9.00
CA TYR A 464 -28.58 35.50 -8.49
C TYR A 464 -29.00 34.88 -7.16
N ALA A 465 -28.85 33.56 -7.02
CA ALA A 465 -29.14 32.87 -5.76
C ALA A 465 -28.21 33.30 -4.62
N VAL A 466 -26.91 33.33 -4.87
CA VAL A 466 -25.87 33.69 -3.88
C VAL A 466 -26.11 35.10 -3.35
N ARG A 467 -26.41 36.08 -4.22
CA ARG A 467 -26.72 37.46 -3.77
C ARG A 467 -27.88 37.51 -2.77
N TRP A 468 -28.96 36.77 -3.03
CA TRP A 468 -30.07 36.72 -2.08
C TRP A 468 -29.72 36.02 -0.78
N LEU A 469 -28.88 34.98 -0.83
CA LEU A 469 -28.39 34.29 0.37
C LEU A 469 -27.43 35.14 1.18
N GLU A 470 -26.52 35.88 0.54
CA GLU A 470 -25.62 36.84 1.19
C GLU A 470 -26.43 37.93 1.90
N GLU A 471 -27.38 38.57 1.21
CA GLU A 471 -28.25 39.59 1.83
C GLU A 471 -29.05 39.03 3.03
N ALA A 472 -29.52 37.79 2.94
CA ALA A 472 -30.25 37.15 4.04
C ALA A 472 -29.33 36.79 5.21
N ALA A 473 -28.12 36.31 4.92
CA ALA A 473 -27.11 35.97 5.91
C ALA A 473 -26.59 37.23 6.64
N GLU A 474 -26.43 38.35 5.95
CA GLU A 474 -26.08 39.65 6.54
C GLU A 474 -27.16 40.16 7.51
N GLU A 475 -28.43 39.85 7.22
CA GLU A 475 -29.58 40.13 8.11
C GLU A 475 -29.72 39.12 9.26
N GLY A 476 -28.81 38.15 9.36
CA GLY A 476 -28.80 37.14 10.43
C GLY A 476 -29.76 35.98 10.20
N ASN A 477 -30.21 35.71 8.97
CA ASN A 477 -31.05 34.54 8.71
C ASN A 477 -30.20 33.25 8.79
N GLN A 478 -30.38 32.49 9.88
CA GLN A 478 -29.62 31.26 10.14
C GLN A 478 -29.72 30.20 9.01
N TYR A 479 -30.81 30.16 8.24
CA TYR A 479 -30.97 29.18 7.15
C TYR A 479 -30.20 29.59 5.89
N ALA A 480 -30.12 30.89 5.61
CA ALA A 480 -29.28 31.43 4.56
C ALA A 480 -27.79 31.26 4.89
N GLU A 481 -27.39 31.49 6.14
CA GLU A 481 -26.04 31.22 6.61
C GLU A 481 -25.66 29.74 6.43
N TYR A 482 -26.54 28.83 6.82
CA TYR A 482 -26.35 27.38 6.64
C TYR A 482 -26.19 27.02 5.16
N LEU A 483 -27.10 27.48 4.30
CA LEU A 483 -27.10 27.11 2.88
C LEU A 483 -25.89 27.71 2.16
N LEU A 484 -25.55 28.97 2.45
CA LEU A 484 -24.38 29.63 1.88
C LEU A 484 -23.09 28.96 2.36
N GLY A 485 -22.98 28.63 3.64
CA GLY A 485 -21.85 27.88 4.18
C GLY A 485 -21.70 26.51 3.51
N LYS A 486 -22.80 25.79 3.27
CA LYS A 486 -22.81 24.51 2.55
C LYS A 486 -22.37 24.65 1.09
N LEU A 487 -22.73 25.75 0.41
CA LEU A 487 -22.28 26.02 -0.96
C LEU A 487 -20.77 26.24 -1.02
N TYR A 488 -20.23 27.09 -0.15
CA TYR A 488 -18.79 27.36 -0.07
C TYR A 488 -17.99 26.12 0.33
N LEU A 489 -18.53 25.28 1.22
CA LEU A 489 -17.89 24.04 1.65
C LEU A 489 -17.75 23.04 0.49
N LYS A 490 -18.79 22.90 -0.34
CA LYS A 490 -18.81 21.95 -1.47
C LYS A 490 -18.00 22.40 -2.67
N GLY A 491 -18.02 23.69 -3.01
CA GLY A 491 -17.29 24.22 -4.16
C GLY A 491 -17.77 23.74 -5.55
N GLU A 492 -18.96 23.13 -5.67
CA GLU A 492 -19.47 22.60 -6.94
C GLU A 492 -20.01 23.69 -7.88
N ASP A 493 -20.71 24.67 -7.31
CA ASP A 493 -21.42 25.73 -8.05
C ASP A 493 -20.74 27.11 -7.94
N ILE A 494 -19.93 27.29 -6.89
CA ILE A 494 -19.14 28.49 -6.60
C ILE A 494 -17.72 28.07 -6.22
N GLU A 495 -16.77 29.00 -6.23
CA GLU A 495 -15.41 28.73 -5.74
C GLU A 495 -15.45 28.28 -4.27
N GLN A 496 -14.72 27.21 -3.96
CA GLN A 496 -14.66 26.66 -2.61
C GLN A 496 -13.96 27.65 -1.67
N ASP A 497 -14.60 27.96 -0.54
CA ASP A 497 -14.03 28.80 0.52
C ASP A 497 -14.32 28.16 1.87
N ILE A 498 -13.36 27.37 2.36
CA ILE A 498 -13.52 26.59 3.58
C ILE A 498 -13.61 27.51 4.82
N ASP A 499 -12.85 28.61 4.84
CA ASP A 499 -12.81 29.53 5.97
C ASP A 499 -14.13 30.30 6.11
N GLU A 500 -14.69 30.77 4.99
CA GLU A 500 -15.99 31.44 5.01
C GLU A 500 -17.12 30.44 5.26
N ALA A 501 -17.02 29.22 4.73
CA ALA A 501 -17.97 28.14 5.01
C ALA A 501 -18.04 27.83 6.52
N GLU A 502 -16.88 27.63 7.16
CA GLU A 502 -16.80 27.36 8.60
C GLU A 502 -17.41 28.52 9.40
N ARG A 503 -17.06 29.76 9.06
CA ARG A 503 -17.59 30.95 9.74
C ARG A 503 -19.11 31.04 9.67
N LEU A 504 -19.68 30.86 8.47
CA LEU A 504 -21.12 30.89 8.26
C LEU A 504 -21.84 29.74 8.97
N LEU A 505 -21.28 28.53 8.94
CA LEU A 505 -21.83 27.36 9.61
C LEU A 505 -21.78 27.51 11.14
N ILE A 506 -20.69 28.05 11.71
CA ILE A 506 -20.60 28.37 13.14
C ILE A 506 -21.68 29.38 13.53
N ARG A 507 -21.79 30.49 12.80
CA ARG A 507 -22.77 31.55 13.11
C ARG A 507 -24.20 31.01 13.06
N SER A 508 -24.50 30.18 12.07
CA SER A 508 -25.78 29.50 11.93
C SER A 508 -26.04 28.53 13.10
N ALA A 509 -25.06 27.71 13.47
CA ALA A 509 -25.16 26.76 14.56
C ALA A 509 -25.32 27.47 15.93
N GLU A 510 -24.66 28.60 16.16
CA GLU A 510 -24.79 29.42 17.38
C GLU A 510 -26.18 30.03 17.55
N GLN A 511 -26.86 30.34 16.44
CA GLN A 511 -28.28 30.70 16.42
C GLN A 511 -29.20 29.49 16.68
N GLY A 512 -28.61 28.30 16.76
CA GLY A 512 -29.30 27.05 17.05
C GLY A 512 -29.79 26.34 15.80
N ASN A 513 -29.25 26.63 14.62
CA ASN A 513 -29.57 25.88 13.42
C ASN A 513 -29.03 24.45 13.54
N LYS A 514 -29.94 23.47 13.70
CA LYS A 514 -29.60 22.05 13.87
C LYS A 514 -28.95 21.45 12.61
N TYR A 515 -29.25 21.98 11.43
CA TYR A 515 -28.67 21.51 10.16
C TYR A 515 -27.20 21.93 10.06
N ALA A 516 -26.91 23.21 10.33
CA ALA A 516 -25.54 23.71 10.36
C ALA A 516 -24.69 23.01 11.42
N ALA A 517 -25.25 22.81 12.62
CA ALA A 517 -24.58 22.09 13.70
C ALA A 517 -24.22 20.65 13.32
N TYR A 518 -25.12 19.94 12.63
CA TYR A 518 -24.84 18.59 12.14
C TYR A 518 -23.77 18.57 11.05
N THR A 519 -23.86 19.47 10.06
CA THR A 519 -22.86 19.58 8.99
C THR A 519 -21.48 19.88 9.58
N LEU A 520 -21.38 20.90 10.44
CA LEU A 520 -20.12 21.27 11.08
C LEU A 520 -19.57 20.13 11.95
N ALA A 521 -20.43 19.39 12.65
CA ALA A 521 -20.01 18.21 13.39
C ALA A 521 -19.45 17.10 12.47
N LYS A 522 -20.05 16.85 11.31
CA LYS A 522 -19.52 15.88 10.34
C LYS A 522 -18.13 16.28 9.84
N GLU A 523 -17.94 17.56 9.51
CA GLU A 523 -16.64 18.07 9.03
C GLU A 523 -15.54 17.95 10.10
N TYR A 524 -15.84 18.32 11.35
CA TYR A 524 -14.88 18.16 12.45
C TYR A 524 -14.62 16.69 12.83
N LEU A 525 -15.57 15.77 12.60
CA LEU A 525 -15.36 14.33 12.81
C LEU A 525 -14.53 13.70 11.69
N SER A 526 -14.68 14.15 10.45
CA SER A 526 -13.98 13.57 9.30
C SER A 526 -12.55 14.08 9.18
N GLY A 527 -12.31 15.34 9.56
CA GLY A 527 -11.03 16.01 9.36
C GLY A 527 -10.70 16.26 7.88
N GLU A 528 -11.69 16.16 6.97
CA GLU A 528 -11.46 16.22 5.52
C GLU A 528 -11.26 17.67 5.03
N ASN A 529 -12.19 18.56 5.37
CA ASN A 529 -12.12 19.99 4.99
C ASN A 529 -11.69 20.88 6.15
N LEU A 530 -12.10 20.55 7.38
CA LEU A 530 -11.75 21.28 8.60
C LEU A 530 -10.79 20.45 9.46
N GLU A 531 -9.99 21.11 10.30
CA GLU A 531 -9.14 20.41 11.27
C GLU A 531 -10.01 19.57 12.22
N GLU A 532 -9.60 18.33 12.48
CA GLU A 532 -10.35 17.40 13.34
C GLU A 532 -10.48 17.96 14.77
N ASP A 533 -11.72 18.10 15.25
CA ASP A 533 -12.03 18.56 16.61
C ASP A 533 -13.17 17.72 17.20
N ILE A 534 -12.81 16.54 17.73
CA ILE A 534 -13.75 15.57 18.28
C ILE A 534 -14.61 16.15 19.43
N PRO A 535 -14.04 16.86 20.44
CA PRO A 535 -14.85 17.47 21.49
C PRO A 535 -15.92 18.43 20.96
N ARG A 536 -15.54 19.35 20.06
CA ARG A 536 -16.46 20.32 19.50
C ARG A 536 -17.50 19.66 18.59
N ALA A 537 -17.09 18.66 17.81
CA ALA A 537 -18.01 17.90 16.99
C ALA A 537 -19.07 17.18 17.83
N MET A 538 -18.68 16.57 18.95
CA MET A 538 -19.61 15.90 19.85
C MET A 538 -20.60 16.87 20.52
N GLU A 539 -20.17 18.09 20.86
CA GLU A 539 -21.07 19.14 21.36
C GLU A 539 -22.08 19.60 20.30
N LEU A 540 -21.61 19.90 19.09
CA LEU A 540 -22.45 20.32 17.97
C LEU A 540 -23.45 19.23 17.56
N LEU A 541 -22.99 17.98 17.51
CA LEU A 541 -23.81 16.84 17.19
C LEU A 541 -24.88 16.59 18.25
N LYS A 542 -24.52 16.70 19.53
CA LYS A 542 -25.47 16.66 20.66
C LYS A 542 -26.49 17.79 20.55
N MET A 543 -26.07 19.02 20.25
CA MET A 543 -26.98 20.15 20.08
C MET A 543 -28.00 19.90 18.97
N SER A 544 -27.55 19.41 17.81
CA SER A 544 -28.42 19.05 16.69
C SER A 544 -29.39 17.93 17.05
N ALA A 545 -28.90 16.89 17.75
CA ALA A 545 -29.70 15.77 18.23
C ALA A 545 -30.75 16.20 19.26
N ASP A 546 -30.38 17.05 20.22
CA ASP A 546 -31.29 17.60 21.23
C ASP A 546 -32.39 18.47 20.62
N LYS A 547 -32.09 19.20 19.53
CA LYS A 547 -33.08 19.89 18.69
C LYS A 547 -33.88 18.97 17.76
N GLY A 548 -33.72 17.66 17.90
CA GLY A 548 -34.55 16.66 17.26
C GLY A 548 -34.20 16.37 15.80
N PHE A 549 -33.01 16.73 15.33
CA PHE A 549 -32.56 16.34 14.00
C PHE A 549 -32.25 14.85 13.94
N THR A 550 -33.06 14.10 13.19
CA THR A 550 -33.06 12.63 13.18
C THR A 550 -31.71 12.02 12.80
N GLN A 551 -30.98 12.62 11.87
CA GLN A 551 -29.66 12.16 11.44
C GLN A 551 -28.61 12.38 12.53
N ALA A 552 -28.66 13.53 13.24
CA ALA A 552 -27.81 13.77 14.40
C ALA A 552 -28.15 12.84 15.57
N GLU A 553 -29.43 12.60 15.86
CA GLU A 553 -29.85 11.63 16.89
C GLU A 553 -29.26 10.23 16.62
N TYR A 554 -29.32 9.78 15.36
CA TYR A 554 -28.71 8.50 14.96
C TYR A 554 -27.18 8.51 15.11
N LEU A 555 -26.50 9.50 14.52
CA LEU A 555 -25.04 9.56 14.53
C LEU A 555 -24.50 9.71 15.96
N PHE A 556 -25.10 10.57 16.77
CA PHE A 556 -24.72 10.76 18.17
C PHE A 556 -24.91 9.47 18.98
N GLY A 557 -26.06 8.81 18.83
CA GLY A 557 -26.33 7.53 19.47
C GLY A 557 -25.35 6.44 19.05
N LYS A 558 -24.99 6.38 17.76
CA LYS A 558 -23.98 5.46 17.23
C LYS A 558 -22.60 5.71 17.87
N LEU A 559 -22.15 6.96 17.91
CA LEU A 559 -20.84 7.31 18.48
C LEU A 559 -20.77 7.03 19.98
N LEU A 560 -21.83 7.33 20.74
CA LEU A 560 -21.95 6.96 22.16
C LEU A 560 -21.89 5.45 22.38
N TYR A 561 -22.46 4.65 21.47
CA TYR A 561 -22.44 3.19 21.58
C TYR A 561 -21.07 2.58 21.24
N GLN A 562 -20.39 3.12 20.22
CA GLN A 562 -19.07 2.62 19.79
C GLN A 562 -18.00 2.87 20.86
N GLY A 563 -18.03 4.04 21.52
CA GLY A 563 -17.09 4.38 22.58
C GLY A 563 -15.64 4.55 22.11
N GLU A 564 -15.42 4.77 20.82
CA GLU A 564 -14.08 4.97 20.23
C GLU A 564 -13.61 6.43 20.42
N LEU A 565 -14.52 7.38 20.24
CA LEU A 565 -14.28 8.83 20.31
C LEU A 565 -14.69 9.45 21.66
N THR A 566 -15.45 8.72 22.47
CA THR A 566 -15.94 9.14 23.78
C THR A 566 -16.11 7.93 24.69
N GLU A 567 -16.37 8.12 25.98
CA GLU A 567 -16.70 7.01 26.88
C GLU A 567 -18.01 6.36 26.43
N LYS A 568 -18.01 5.02 26.29
CA LYS A 568 -19.19 4.26 25.87
C LYS A 568 -20.33 4.46 26.87
N ASP A 569 -21.47 4.92 26.37
CA ASP A 569 -22.71 5.07 27.15
C ASP A 569 -23.86 4.39 26.40
N ALA A 570 -24.02 3.09 26.62
CA ALA A 570 -25.02 2.26 25.93
C ALA A 570 -26.46 2.69 26.25
N GLN A 571 -26.71 3.22 27.46
CA GLN A 571 -28.03 3.67 27.87
C GLN A 571 -28.43 4.94 27.12
N LYS A 572 -27.57 5.98 27.12
CA LYS A 572 -27.84 7.20 26.34
C LYS A 572 -27.86 6.92 24.85
N ALA A 573 -26.96 6.06 24.36
CA ALA A 573 -26.97 5.65 22.96
C ALA A 573 -28.34 5.09 22.55
N LEU A 574 -28.87 4.15 23.34
CA LEU A 574 -30.19 3.58 23.11
C LEU A 574 -31.27 4.67 23.09
N GLU A 575 -31.28 5.60 24.05
CA GLU A 575 -32.27 6.69 24.10
C GLU A 575 -32.30 7.55 22.82
N TYR A 576 -31.14 7.98 22.31
CA TYR A 576 -31.08 8.75 21.05
C TYR A 576 -31.45 7.91 19.83
N LEU A 577 -31.03 6.65 19.79
CA LEU A 577 -31.36 5.75 18.69
C LEU A 577 -32.87 5.45 18.65
N GLU A 578 -33.52 5.27 19.80
CA GLU A 578 -34.98 5.10 19.87
C GLU A 578 -35.72 6.34 19.38
N ARG A 579 -35.25 7.55 19.73
CA ARG A 579 -35.81 8.82 19.20
C ARG A 579 -35.72 8.87 17.68
N ALA A 580 -34.55 8.60 17.11
CA ALA A 580 -34.34 8.59 15.67
C ALA A 580 -35.17 7.50 14.98
N ALA A 581 -35.23 6.31 15.57
CA ALA A 581 -35.99 5.17 15.09
C ALA A 581 -37.49 5.48 14.99
N ASN A 582 -38.06 6.11 16.02
CA ASN A 582 -39.46 6.53 16.03
C ASN A 582 -39.79 7.62 15.00
N LYS A 583 -38.78 8.35 14.50
CA LYS A 583 -38.90 9.32 13.40
C LYS A 583 -38.64 8.71 12.02
N GLY A 584 -38.54 7.38 11.93
CA GLY A 584 -38.33 6.66 10.68
C GLY A 584 -36.87 6.45 10.29
N ASN A 585 -35.90 6.61 11.19
CA ASN A 585 -34.53 6.20 10.88
C ASN A 585 -34.38 4.68 11.06
N HIS A 586 -34.41 3.94 9.94
CA HIS A 586 -34.31 2.48 9.96
C HIS A 586 -32.93 1.96 10.38
N TYR A 587 -31.84 2.73 10.22
CA TYR A 587 -30.53 2.36 10.77
C TYR A 587 -30.49 2.51 12.29
N ALA A 588 -31.10 3.58 12.81
CA ALA A 588 -31.24 3.76 14.25
C ALA A 588 -32.10 2.66 14.89
N ALA A 589 -33.20 2.28 14.22
CA ALA A 589 -34.03 1.16 14.63
C ALA A 589 -33.24 -0.16 14.67
N TYR A 590 -32.46 -0.45 13.61
CA TYR A 590 -31.59 -1.62 13.60
C TYR A 590 -30.58 -1.61 14.76
N LEU A 591 -29.88 -0.48 14.99
CA LEU A 591 -28.86 -0.38 16.03
C LEU A 591 -29.48 -0.46 17.44
N ALA A 592 -30.63 0.17 17.68
CA ALA A 592 -31.38 0.03 18.93
C ALA A 592 -31.75 -1.45 19.19
N GLY A 593 -32.23 -2.15 18.15
CA GLY A 593 -32.51 -3.59 18.24
C GLY A 593 -31.27 -4.43 18.58
N LYS A 594 -30.13 -4.09 17.98
CA LYS A 594 -28.83 -4.75 18.27
C LYS A 594 -28.40 -4.53 19.72
N ILE A 595 -28.44 -3.29 20.22
CA ILE A 595 -28.12 -2.96 21.62
C ILE A 595 -28.97 -3.79 22.59
N LEU A 596 -30.28 -3.80 22.37
CA LEU A 596 -31.24 -4.56 23.18
C LEU A 596 -31.07 -6.08 23.07
N MET A 597 -30.34 -6.58 22.08
CA MET A 597 -30.05 -8.01 21.93
C MET A 597 -28.71 -8.40 22.58
N THR A 598 -27.70 -7.52 22.52
CA THR A 598 -26.31 -7.83 22.86
C THR A 598 -25.82 -7.28 24.20
N GLU A 599 -26.30 -6.11 24.63
CA GLU A 599 -25.84 -5.49 25.88
C GLU A 599 -26.53 -6.14 27.09
N GLU A 600 -25.77 -6.84 27.94
CA GLU A 600 -26.32 -7.64 29.05
C GLU A 600 -27.20 -6.82 30.00
N THR A 601 -26.84 -5.56 30.28
CA THR A 601 -27.58 -4.68 31.19
C THR A 601 -28.88 -4.13 30.59
N LEU A 602 -28.98 -4.08 29.25
CA LEU A 602 -30.11 -3.52 28.51
C LEU A 602 -30.91 -4.57 27.75
N LYS A 603 -30.56 -5.86 27.90
CA LYS A 603 -31.08 -6.94 27.08
C LYS A 603 -32.60 -7.07 27.21
N ASP A 604 -33.32 -6.86 26.11
CA ASP A 604 -34.77 -7.04 25.97
C ASP A 604 -35.09 -7.53 24.54
N ILE A 605 -35.22 -8.85 24.41
CA ILE A 605 -35.43 -9.52 23.12
C ILE A 605 -36.76 -9.12 22.45
N PRO A 606 -37.91 -9.07 23.17
CA PRO A 606 -39.15 -8.57 22.58
C PRO A 606 -39.05 -7.15 22.01
N ARG A 607 -38.38 -6.23 22.71
CA ARG A 607 -38.14 -4.88 22.17
C ARG A 607 -37.17 -4.91 20.99
N ALA A 608 -36.11 -5.71 21.06
CA ALA A 608 -35.16 -5.87 19.95
C ALA A 608 -35.88 -6.31 18.65
N VAL A 609 -36.74 -7.32 18.74
CA VAL A 609 -37.55 -7.80 17.60
C VAL A 609 -38.43 -6.69 17.03
N ARG A 610 -39.10 -5.90 17.88
CA ARG A 610 -39.93 -4.77 17.41
C ARG A 610 -39.12 -3.72 16.65
N PHE A 611 -37.93 -3.41 17.14
CA PHE A 611 -37.03 -2.46 16.47
C PHE A 611 -36.50 -3.01 15.15
N PHE A 612 -36.13 -4.30 15.09
CA PHE A 612 -35.78 -4.95 13.84
C PHE A 612 -36.95 -5.00 12.86
N GLU A 613 -38.17 -5.28 13.31
CA GLU A 613 -39.36 -5.26 12.45
C GLU A 613 -39.63 -3.84 11.90
N MET A 614 -39.41 -2.80 12.70
CA MET A 614 -39.56 -1.41 12.28
C MET A 614 -38.53 -1.00 11.24
N ALA A 615 -37.29 -1.48 11.37
CA ALA A 615 -36.24 -1.29 10.37
C ALA A 615 -36.51 -2.10 9.09
N ALA A 616 -36.92 -3.37 9.22
CA ALA A 616 -37.23 -4.26 8.12
C ALA A 616 -38.42 -3.76 7.27
N LYS A 617 -39.46 -3.19 7.90
CA LYS A 617 -40.58 -2.54 7.18
C LYS A 617 -40.16 -1.41 6.24
N GLN A 618 -39.00 -0.82 6.48
CA GLN A 618 -38.41 0.23 5.66
C GLN A 618 -37.33 -0.29 4.70
N GLY A 619 -37.23 -1.62 4.54
CA GLY A 619 -36.28 -2.27 3.63
C GLY A 619 -34.85 -2.29 4.16
N ASN A 620 -34.63 -2.23 5.48
CA ASN A 620 -33.27 -2.34 6.03
C ASN A 620 -32.74 -3.79 5.89
N PRO A 621 -31.76 -4.05 5.02
CA PRO A 621 -31.29 -5.42 4.75
C PRO A 621 -30.67 -6.07 5.99
N TYR A 622 -30.08 -5.29 6.89
CA TYR A 622 -29.43 -5.80 8.10
C TYR A 622 -30.45 -6.28 9.13
N ALA A 623 -31.53 -5.53 9.33
CA ALA A 623 -32.60 -5.90 10.24
C ALA A 623 -33.37 -7.12 9.73
N GLU A 624 -33.67 -7.18 8.44
CA GLU A 624 -34.26 -8.35 7.80
C GLU A 624 -33.37 -9.58 7.98
N PHE A 625 -32.06 -9.46 7.75
CA PHE A 625 -31.13 -10.57 7.96
C PHE A 625 -31.12 -11.05 9.42
N GLN A 626 -31.10 -10.13 10.39
CA GLN A 626 -31.14 -10.52 11.81
C GLN A 626 -32.45 -11.22 12.18
N LEU A 627 -33.61 -10.70 11.75
CA LEU A 627 -34.89 -11.39 11.96
C LEU A 627 -34.89 -12.77 11.31
N GLY A 628 -34.38 -12.88 10.08
CA GLY A 628 -34.20 -14.13 9.37
C GLY A 628 -33.39 -15.15 10.18
N LYS A 629 -32.24 -14.73 10.74
CA LYS A 629 -31.42 -15.57 11.63
C LYS A 629 -32.16 -15.95 12.92
N MET A 630 -32.80 -14.99 13.59
CA MET A 630 -33.49 -15.22 14.86
C MET A 630 -34.60 -16.27 14.70
N TYR A 631 -35.41 -16.16 13.65
CA TYR A 631 -36.46 -17.13 13.35
C TYR A 631 -35.91 -18.48 12.83
N LEU A 632 -34.78 -18.50 12.13
CA LEU A 632 -34.17 -19.74 11.61
C LEU A 632 -33.58 -20.59 12.73
N PHE A 633 -32.80 -19.97 13.63
CA PHE A 633 -32.08 -20.67 14.69
C PHE A 633 -32.88 -20.82 15.98
N GLY A 634 -33.85 -19.94 16.21
CA GLY A 634 -34.71 -19.97 17.39
C GLY A 634 -33.96 -19.74 18.70
N ASN A 635 -32.85 -18.99 18.63
CA ASN A 635 -32.17 -18.49 19.81
C ASN A 635 -33.01 -17.30 20.31
N ASP A 636 -33.47 -17.37 21.56
CA ASP A 636 -34.27 -16.35 22.24
C ASP A 636 -35.71 -16.12 21.73
N ILE A 637 -36.08 -16.56 20.51
CA ILE A 637 -37.47 -16.57 20.00
C ILE A 637 -37.87 -17.94 19.43
N PRO A 638 -39.17 -18.29 19.36
CA PRO A 638 -39.62 -19.53 18.72
C PRO A 638 -39.21 -19.62 17.25
N LYS A 639 -38.74 -20.79 16.82
CA LYS A 639 -38.40 -21.06 15.42
C LYS A 639 -39.63 -20.88 14.53
N ASP A 640 -39.45 -20.15 13.44
CA ASP A 640 -40.45 -19.98 12.40
C ASP A 640 -39.72 -19.99 11.05
N PHE A 641 -39.66 -21.17 10.42
CA PHE A 641 -38.88 -21.33 9.20
C PHE A 641 -39.42 -20.50 8.05
N ASP A 642 -40.75 -20.37 7.94
CA ASP A 642 -41.36 -19.66 6.82
C ASP A 642 -41.08 -18.15 6.93
N LYS A 643 -41.23 -17.56 8.14
CA LYS A 643 -40.79 -16.18 8.40
C LYS A 643 -39.29 -15.99 8.21
N ALA A 644 -38.49 -16.96 8.67
CA ALA A 644 -37.05 -16.89 8.49
C ALA A 644 -36.67 -16.78 7.01
N MET A 645 -37.26 -17.62 6.16
CA MET A 645 -37.00 -17.59 4.73
C MET A 645 -37.54 -16.34 4.06
N GLU A 646 -38.70 -15.82 4.49
CA GLU A 646 -39.25 -14.55 4.01
C GLU A 646 -38.29 -13.39 4.26
N TYR A 647 -37.82 -13.23 5.50
CA TYR A 647 -36.88 -12.17 5.86
C TYR A 647 -35.50 -12.34 5.21
N LEU A 648 -34.96 -13.57 5.13
CA LEU A 648 -33.68 -13.83 4.45
C LEU A 648 -33.77 -13.56 2.95
N LYS A 649 -34.90 -13.86 2.32
CA LYS A 649 -35.14 -13.55 0.91
C LYS A 649 -35.23 -12.04 0.69
N SER A 650 -36.03 -11.33 1.50
CA SER A 650 -36.16 -9.87 1.42
C SER A 650 -34.81 -9.17 1.58
N SER A 651 -34.03 -9.60 2.58
CA SER A 651 -32.68 -9.10 2.82
C SER A 651 -31.74 -9.33 1.64
N ALA A 652 -31.81 -10.50 1.00
CA ALA A 652 -31.03 -10.79 -0.20
C ALA A 652 -31.46 -9.93 -1.40
N GLU A 653 -32.77 -9.71 -1.58
CA GLU A 653 -33.31 -8.82 -2.62
C GLU A 653 -32.86 -7.36 -2.41
N HIS A 654 -32.66 -6.93 -1.15
CA HIS A 654 -32.05 -5.65 -0.79
C HIS A 654 -30.50 -5.66 -0.78
N GLY A 655 -29.86 -6.66 -1.40
CA GLY A 655 -28.42 -6.68 -1.66
C GLY A 655 -27.57 -7.28 -0.53
N ASN A 656 -28.16 -7.91 0.47
CA ASN A 656 -27.39 -8.58 1.52
C ASN A 656 -26.87 -9.96 1.06
N GLU A 657 -25.61 -10.01 0.63
CA GLU A 657 -24.96 -11.25 0.17
C GLU A 657 -24.93 -12.35 1.25
N PHE A 658 -24.88 -11.99 2.53
CA PHE A 658 -24.91 -12.96 3.63
C PHE A 658 -26.29 -13.60 3.76
N ALA A 659 -27.35 -12.80 3.60
CA ALA A 659 -28.71 -13.30 3.57
C ALA A 659 -28.93 -14.21 2.36
N GLU A 660 -28.41 -13.85 1.18
CA GLU A 660 -28.47 -14.69 -0.02
C GLU A 660 -27.80 -16.06 0.21
N LYS A 661 -26.56 -16.06 0.72
CA LYS A 661 -25.83 -17.30 1.05
C LYS A 661 -26.60 -18.15 2.06
N LEU A 662 -27.11 -17.53 3.13
CA LEU A 662 -27.83 -18.24 4.18
C LEU A 662 -29.19 -18.76 3.69
N TYR A 663 -29.92 -17.99 2.87
CA TYR A 663 -31.16 -18.38 2.22
C TYR A 663 -30.95 -19.59 1.30
N ASN A 664 -29.94 -19.54 0.43
CA ASN A 664 -29.60 -20.63 -0.49
C ASN A 664 -29.20 -21.91 0.27
N LYS A 665 -28.41 -21.78 1.35
CA LYS A 665 -28.02 -22.90 2.23
C LYS A 665 -29.21 -23.51 2.96
N ALA A 666 -30.09 -22.69 3.54
CA ALA A 666 -31.29 -23.15 4.24
C ALA A 666 -32.26 -23.90 3.30
N ASN A 667 -32.43 -23.39 2.08
CA ASN A 667 -33.29 -24.02 1.07
C ASN A 667 -32.72 -25.35 0.56
N SER A 668 -31.39 -25.40 0.34
CA SER A 668 -30.69 -26.62 -0.09
C SER A 668 -30.74 -27.72 0.98
N ASN A 669 -30.52 -27.36 2.24
CA ASN A 669 -30.62 -28.31 3.37
C ASN A 669 -32.06 -28.82 3.57
N ARG A 670 -33.09 -27.98 3.44
CA ARG A 670 -34.50 -28.42 3.52
C ARG A 670 -34.83 -29.45 2.44
N ASN A 671 -34.38 -29.21 1.21
CA ASN A 671 -34.55 -30.14 0.09
C ASN A 671 -33.79 -31.46 0.32
N TRP A 672 -32.60 -31.40 0.93
CA TRP A 672 -31.83 -32.59 1.30
C TRP A 672 -32.50 -33.43 2.40
N TYR A 673 -32.98 -32.82 3.48
CA TYR A 673 -33.70 -33.55 4.55
C TYR A 673 -35.02 -34.15 4.06
N ALA A 674 -35.76 -33.43 3.22
CA ALA A 674 -36.96 -33.96 2.55
C ALA A 674 -36.60 -35.14 1.62
N GLY A 675 -35.54 -35.00 0.81
CA GLY A 675 -35.02 -36.07 -0.03
C GLY A 675 -34.60 -37.30 0.77
N MET A 676 -33.89 -37.12 1.89
CA MET A 676 -33.48 -38.20 2.79
C MET A 676 -34.67 -38.90 3.47
N GLY A 677 -35.73 -38.16 3.80
CA GLY A 677 -37.00 -38.73 4.26
C GLY A 677 -37.63 -39.65 3.21
N VAL A 678 -37.63 -39.21 1.95
CA VAL A 678 -38.11 -40.00 0.79
C VAL A 678 -37.21 -41.22 0.55
N PHE A 679 -35.88 -41.09 0.64
CA PHE A 679 -34.95 -42.23 0.53
C PHE A 679 -35.15 -43.26 1.64
N ARG A 680 -35.41 -42.84 2.88
CA ARG A 680 -35.73 -43.75 3.99
C ARG A 680 -37.05 -44.49 3.75
N LEU A 681 -38.06 -43.81 3.23
CA LEU A 681 -39.32 -44.43 2.81
C LEU A 681 -39.09 -45.47 1.70
N PHE A 682 -38.31 -45.13 0.67
CA PHE A 682 -37.96 -46.07 -0.39
C PHE A 682 -37.16 -47.27 0.12
N HIS A 683 -36.21 -47.05 1.04
CA HIS A 683 -35.45 -48.12 1.66
C HIS A 683 -36.34 -49.07 2.48
N HIS A 684 -37.30 -48.53 3.23
CA HIS A 684 -38.29 -49.33 3.95
C HIS A 684 -39.18 -50.14 3.01
N LEU A 685 -39.67 -49.53 1.93
CA LEU A 685 -40.44 -50.20 0.89
C LEU A 685 -39.64 -51.32 0.22
N ALA A 686 -38.36 -51.07 -0.09
CA ALA A 686 -37.46 -52.07 -0.67
C ALA A 686 -37.26 -53.26 0.27
N ARG A 687 -37.09 -53.03 1.58
CA ARG A 687 -37.03 -54.11 2.58
C ARG A 687 -38.31 -54.94 2.63
N ILE A 688 -39.48 -54.30 2.65
CA ILE A 688 -40.77 -55.00 2.65
C ILE A 688 -40.92 -55.89 1.40
N ILE A 689 -40.51 -55.38 0.24
CA ILE A 689 -40.53 -56.15 -1.03
C ILE A 689 -39.54 -57.31 -0.96
N GLN A 690 -38.33 -57.08 -0.44
CA GLN A 690 -37.30 -58.11 -0.30
C GLN A 690 -37.75 -59.22 0.66
N ASP A 691 -38.26 -58.86 1.84
CA ASP A 691 -38.77 -59.81 2.84
C ASP A 691 -39.91 -60.65 2.23
N ARG A 692 -40.81 -60.03 1.45
CA ARG A 692 -41.89 -60.73 0.74
C ARG A 692 -41.36 -61.69 -0.33
N ILE A 693 -40.34 -61.31 -1.09
CA ILE A 693 -39.70 -62.19 -2.09
C ILE A 693 -38.98 -63.35 -1.40
N GLU A 694 -38.32 -63.10 -0.27
CA GLU A 694 -37.67 -64.15 0.53
C GLU A 694 -38.68 -65.12 1.14
N ASP A 695 -39.83 -64.65 1.61
CA ASP A 695 -40.94 -65.49 2.08
C ASP A 695 -41.57 -66.31 0.93
N GLU A 696 -41.74 -65.72 -0.26
CA GLU A 696 -42.18 -66.47 -1.46
C GLU A 696 -41.15 -67.52 -1.91
N ARG A 697 -39.84 -67.23 -1.77
CA ARG A 697 -38.76 -68.20 -2.02
C ARG A 697 -38.75 -69.32 -0.99
N LYS A 698 -38.94 -69.01 0.29
CA LYS A 698 -39.08 -70.00 1.38
C LYS A 698 -40.34 -70.86 1.21
N GLY A 699 -41.44 -70.27 0.74
CA GLY A 699 -42.67 -70.99 0.40
C GLY A 699 -42.53 -71.91 -0.82
N LYS A 700 -41.63 -71.62 -1.76
CA LYS A 700 -41.32 -72.47 -2.92
C LYS A 700 -40.22 -73.51 -2.67
N MET A 701 -39.34 -73.29 -1.69
CA MET A 701 -38.41 -74.32 -1.19
C MET A 701 -39.09 -75.19 -0.13
N GLY A 702 -40.13 -75.91 -0.55
CA GLY A 702 -40.76 -76.96 0.24
C GLY A 702 -39.74 -78.05 0.55
N ALA A 703 -39.33 -78.11 1.82
CA ALA A 703 -38.65 -79.25 2.41
C ALA A 703 -39.45 -80.52 2.08
N ILE A 704 -38.78 -81.53 1.51
CA ILE A 704 -39.38 -82.86 1.29
C ILE A 704 -39.92 -83.34 2.63
N ASP A 705 -41.24 -83.51 2.70
CA ASP A 705 -41.95 -84.02 3.86
C ASP A 705 -41.23 -85.28 4.37
N ARG A 706 -40.95 -85.34 5.68
CA ARG A 706 -40.25 -86.46 6.32
C ARG A 706 -40.90 -87.81 5.96
N LYS A 707 -42.21 -87.80 5.68
CA LYS A 707 -42.96 -88.98 5.23
C LYS A 707 -42.57 -89.44 3.82
N GLN A 708 -42.41 -88.52 2.87
CA GLN A 708 -41.92 -88.84 1.51
C GLN A 708 -40.45 -89.28 1.53
N ARG A 709 -39.61 -88.66 2.36
CA ARG A 709 -38.20 -89.06 2.51
C ARG A 709 -38.07 -90.49 3.05
N ARG A 710 -38.97 -90.89 3.96
CA ARG A 710 -39.04 -92.26 4.50
C ARG A 710 -39.48 -93.27 3.43
N GLN A 711 -40.49 -92.95 2.63
CA GLN A 711 -40.93 -93.81 1.51
C GLN A 711 -39.86 -93.98 0.43
N ILE A 712 -39.08 -92.93 0.14
CA ILE A 712 -37.96 -93.00 -0.80
C ILE A 712 -36.86 -93.94 -0.26
N ASN A 713 -36.54 -93.86 1.02
CA ASN A 713 -35.55 -94.75 1.64
C ASN A 713 -36.02 -96.21 1.72
N GLU A 714 -37.30 -96.46 2.01
CA GLU A 714 -37.89 -97.79 2.00
C GLU A 714 -37.88 -98.40 0.58
N LYS A 715 -38.17 -97.62 -0.46
CA LYS A 715 -38.06 -98.07 -1.86
C LYS A 715 -36.61 -98.35 -2.28
N LYS A 716 -35.65 -97.53 -1.84
CA LYS A 716 -34.21 -97.75 -2.12
C LYS A 716 -33.70 -99.05 -1.46
N GLN A 717 -34.13 -99.34 -0.24
CA GLN A 717 -33.85 -100.62 0.42
C GLN A 717 -34.49 -101.81 -0.29
N ALA A 718 -35.74 -101.69 -0.74
CA ALA A 718 -36.43 -102.75 -1.49
C ALA A 718 -35.77 -103.05 -2.86
N GLN A 719 -35.02 -102.10 -3.42
CA GLN A 719 -34.26 -102.25 -4.66
C GLN A 719 -32.80 -102.68 -4.44
N GLY A 720 -32.42 -103.06 -3.22
CA GLY A 720 -31.09 -103.61 -2.91
C GLY A 720 -29.94 -102.58 -2.92
N LEU A 721 -30.26 -101.28 -2.92
CA LEU A 721 -29.27 -100.22 -2.85
C LEU A 721 -28.95 -99.91 -1.37
N LYS A 722 -27.69 -100.06 -0.96
CA LYS A 722 -27.23 -99.64 0.38
C LYS A 722 -27.36 -98.12 0.52
N LEU A 723 -27.89 -97.69 1.66
CA LEU A 723 -27.95 -96.28 2.07
C LEU A 723 -26.60 -95.89 2.69
N GLU A 724 -25.99 -94.81 2.21
CA GLU A 724 -24.93 -94.07 2.91
C GLU A 724 -25.51 -93.03 3.86
#